data_AF-A0A7K4GYK7-F1
#
_entry.id   AF-A0A7K4GYK7-F1
#
_cell.length_a   1.000
_cell.length_b   1.000
_cell.length_c   1.000
_cell.angle_alpha   90.00
_cell.angle_beta   90.00
_cell.angle_gamma   90.00
#
_symmetry.space_group_name_H-M   'P 1'
#
loop_
_entity.id
_entity.type
_entity.pdbx_description
1 polymer ?
#
loop_
_entity_poly.entity_id
_entity_poly.type
_entity_poly.pdbx_seq_one_letter_code
_entity_poly.pdbx_strand_id
1 'polypeptide(L)'
;MSDIVAIVFFFFLIFFFSKDFLTSIMGAFSIYLWIGIFELKDYPVLNKILVISLVTYNVIFIAGLFSYYLDDPFYINTSFAFSFWIILILGFFLFGRKYIIVWRFMSPEYLTLFLYIIAWLLVVFINQYTPLNFIVGKRIGSNGFKIIDFFLNIYFILIVINWVIYFVSGFILDKLLGIEKLNDEPILKIVNKIKNDIGIKGKVKVGFGKYPILNAMAYGSIIDKRIAIIAEDINQIPKDELKGIVAHELAHTKGRHTLILTLITSLDLVMRMLLGIPATYYDYTFGNPQLPMISFIFLNLAIYILLFIFVRILEGKADLKAKKAGYANDLAKALYNLESFYATGREIGLNTMLLSDEKITKENQLLDYMNTALYLNRSMIKPSKASLLANLIHSHPPSYHRIAAILGSELKPSKEAVLPFICLKKSKQKKYAIKFHDAREKFKIIANNKFKEFFEIKNVSLLMEKLRRKKLYQFDIEKSYIFKNLITDEIIIGQLKDIQFVDDITDPDRYVILDSKTTQIYYLNSSLYSRTQYDLKEQYFLNNILPVSLINIKLDETNKKGHYLFLDKDNNKIQKPIRKTKLPNSILFIKNLKDHDIFFRIRGDLRIFRCVNVTPANKLDDFKLEMSEYKNRATKTVEYSLSELIIRPKKIYFSISKSSNFRESEVNILNWLLKKKLQSFIYLKKPVNNLEIGYILGMKIFSQNIKNSPIYKMNKEGDRIIIKNIFGNEIQIPYNKLELIYFEYNSAMIQEKSSTSFSSRLGYKILKKFKPDRIIMS
;
A
#
# COMPACT_ATOMS: atom_id res chain seq x y z
N MET A 1 -6.57 16.26 -1.68
CA MET A 1 -6.53 17.47 -0.80
C MET A 1 -7.85 18.22 -0.87
N SER A 2 -8.50 18.35 -2.05
CA SER A 2 -9.88 18.83 -2.19
C SER A 2 -10.84 18.03 -1.32
N ASP A 3 -10.64 16.71 -1.31
CA ASP A 3 -11.52 15.76 -0.64
C ASP A 3 -11.47 15.91 0.88
N ILE A 4 -10.28 16.12 1.44
CA ILE A 4 -10.08 16.39 2.87
C ILE A 4 -10.75 17.71 3.25
N VAL A 5 -10.64 18.75 2.41
CA VAL A 5 -11.30 20.03 2.67
C VAL A 5 -12.82 19.88 2.65
N ALA A 6 -13.38 19.12 1.70
CA ALA A 6 -14.80 18.83 1.65
C ALA A 6 -15.28 18.07 2.89
N ILE A 7 -14.55 17.01 3.30
CA ILE A 7 -14.87 16.24 4.51
C ILE A 7 -14.81 17.13 5.75
N VAL A 8 -13.78 17.97 5.89
CA VAL A 8 -13.65 18.91 7.03
C VAL A 8 -14.76 19.96 7.03
N PHE A 9 -15.15 20.47 5.85
CA PHE A 9 -16.26 21.40 5.72
C PHE A 9 -17.58 20.76 6.15
N PHE A 10 -17.93 19.58 5.62
CA PHE A 10 -19.14 18.87 6.02
C PHE A 10 -19.12 18.49 7.50
N PHE A 11 -17.95 18.13 8.04
CA PHE A 11 -17.79 17.87 9.46
C PHE A 11 -18.19 19.09 10.30
N PHE A 12 -17.61 20.27 10.04
CA PHE A 12 -17.94 21.48 10.81
C PHE A 12 -19.38 21.94 10.59
N LEU A 13 -19.92 21.80 9.38
CA LEU A 13 -21.31 22.12 9.08
C LEU A 13 -22.27 21.25 9.92
N ILE A 14 -22.06 19.94 9.94
CA ILE A 14 -22.90 19.02 10.72
C ILE A 14 -22.66 19.21 12.22
N PHE A 15 -21.43 19.49 12.64
CA PHE A 15 -21.08 19.73 14.04
C PHE A 15 -21.76 20.98 14.59
N PHE A 16 -21.90 22.02 13.76
CA PHE A 16 -22.62 23.23 14.14
C PHE A 16 -24.08 22.94 14.54
N PHE A 17 -24.76 22.03 13.84
CA PHE A 17 -26.14 21.67 14.13
C PHE A 17 -26.28 20.57 15.19
N SER A 18 -25.53 19.47 15.05
CA SER A 18 -25.66 18.29 15.93
C SER A 18 -24.96 18.45 17.27
N LYS A 19 -23.94 19.31 17.36
CA LYS A 19 -23.01 19.41 18.51
C LYS A 19 -22.37 18.08 18.95
N ASP A 20 -22.51 17.03 18.14
CA ASP A 20 -21.97 15.70 18.41
C ASP A 20 -20.86 15.37 17.42
N PHE A 21 -19.71 15.00 17.96
CA PHE A 21 -18.51 14.73 17.18
C PHE A 21 -18.67 13.48 16.30
N LEU A 22 -19.30 12.43 16.82
CA LEU A 22 -19.43 11.14 16.12
C LEU A 22 -20.38 11.27 14.92
N THR A 23 -21.56 11.85 15.11
CA THR A 23 -22.55 12.18 14.08
C THR A 23 -21.91 13.01 12.97
N SER A 24 -21.12 14.01 13.35
CA SER A 24 -20.45 14.91 12.41
C SER A 24 -19.42 14.20 11.54
N ILE A 25 -18.61 13.31 12.12
CA ILE A 25 -17.66 12.50 11.34
C ILE A 25 -18.40 11.56 10.39
N MET A 26 -19.39 10.81 10.89
CA MET A 26 -20.11 9.81 10.11
C MET A 26 -20.89 10.46 8.95
N GLY A 27 -21.53 11.59 9.20
CA GLY A 27 -22.23 12.35 8.16
C GLY A 27 -21.29 12.95 7.12
N ALA A 28 -20.14 13.50 7.54
CA ALA A 28 -19.14 14.03 6.60
C ALA A 28 -18.60 12.95 5.64
N PHE A 29 -18.26 11.77 6.17
CA PHE A 29 -17.84 10.65 5.33
C PHE A 29 -18.99 10.09 4.48
N SER A 30 -20.21 10.01 5.02
CA SER A 30 -21.39 9.58 4.26
C SER A 30 -21.61 10.43 3.01
N ILE A 31 -21.65 11.76 3.16
CA ILE A 31 -21.83 12.70 2.04
C ILE A 31 -20.70 12.54 1.02
N TYR A 32 -19.46 12.40 1.49
CA TYR A 32 -18.31 12.21 0.62
C TYR A 32 -18.36 10.88 -0.17
N LEU A 33 -18.79 9.79 0.47
CA LEU A 33 -18.83 8.46 -0.16
C LEU A 33 -19.82 8.37 -1.33
N TRP A 34 -20.89 9.19 -1.34
CA TRP A 34 -21.79 9.31 -2.49
C TRP A 34 -21.04 9.69 -3.78
N ILE A 35 -20.10 10.64 -3.66
CA ILE A 35 -19.25 11.07 -4.79
C ILE A 35 -18.32 9.91 -5.19
N GLY A 36 -17.68 9.27 -4.21
CA GLY A 36 -16.78 8.14 -4.47
C GLY A 36 -17.43 6.95 -5.18
N ILE A 37 -18.68 6.61 -4.84
CA ILE A 37 -19.43 5.53 -5.51
C ILE A 37 -19.67 5.85 -6.98
N PHE A 38 -20.04 7.10 -7.30
CA PHE A 38 -20.26 7.52 -8.67
C PHE A 38 -18.96 7.51 -9.49
N GLU A 39 -17.87 8.01 -8.91
CA GLU A 39 -16.54 8.02 -9.52
C GLU A 39 -16.05 6.60 -9.81
N LEU A 40 -16.21 5.69 -8.86
CA LEU A 40 -15.63 4.34 -8.89
C LEU A 40 -16.61 3.25 -9.37
N LYS A 41 -17.77 3.60 -9.94
CA LYS A 41 -18.78 2.66 -10.46
C LYS A 41 -18.26 1.57 -11.40
N ASP A 42 -17.20 1.86 -12.16
CA ASP A 42 -16.61 0.92 -13.11
C ASP A 42 -15.66 -0.10 -12.46
N TYR A 43 -15.33 0.07 -11.17
CA TYR A 43 -14.43 -0.82 -10.42
C TYR A 43 -15.26 -1.83 -9.63
N PRO A 44 -15.32 -3.10 -10.07
CA PRO A 44 -16.34 -4.04 -9.59
C PRO A 44 -16.23 -4.37 -8.10
N VAL A 45 -15.02 -4.41 -7.55
CA VAL A 45 -14.77 -4.72 -6.13
C VAL A 45 -14.83 -3.45 -5.29
N LEU A 46 -14.08 -2.41 -5.68
CA LEU A 46 -13.98 -1.16 -4.93
C LEU A 46 -15.33 -0.44 -4.82
N ASN A 47 -16.14 -0.43 -5.88
CA ASN A 47 -17.48 0.14 -5.84
C ASN A 47 -18.36 -0.52 -4.79
N LYS A 48 -18.36 -1.86 -4.74
CA LYS A 48 -19.15 -2.61 -3.74
C LYS A 48 -18.67 -2.33 -2.32
N ILE A 49 -17.36 -2.25 -2.09
CA ILE A 49 -16.81 -1.87 -0.77
C ILE A 49 -17.29 -0.47 -0.36
N LEU A 50 -17.26 0.50 -1.28
CA LEU A 50 -17.74 1.85 -1.00
C LEU A 50 -19.23 1.91 -0.72
N VAL A 51 -20.04 1.09 -1.40
CA VAL A 51 -21.47 0.94 -1.11
C VAL A 51 -21.69 0.41 0.32
N ILE A 52 -20.92 -0.60 0.75
CA ILE A 52 -20.98 -1.10 2.13
C ILE A 52 -20.68 0.03 3.11
N SER A 53 -19.57 0.74 2.93
CA SER A 53 -19.19 1.86 3.80
C SER A 53 -20.22 2.98 3.81
N LEU A 54 -20.79 3.32 2.65
CA LEU A 54 -21.81 4.35 2.53
C LEU A 54 -23.05 3.98 3.36
N VAL A 55 -23.58 2.77 3.17
CA VAL A 55 -24.79 2.34 3.88
C VAL A 55 -24.52 2.31 5.38
N THR A 56 -23.40 1.74 5.83
CA THR A 56 -23.04 1.72 7.25
C THR A 56 -22.94 3.13 7.84
N TYR A 57 -22.26 4.06 7.16
CA TYR A 57 -22.12 5.43 7.67
C TYR A 57 -23.43 6.21 7.64
N ASN A 58 -24.31 5.98 6.65
CA ASN A 58 -25.65 6.57 6.64
C ASN A 58 -26.50 6.09 7.80
N VAL A 59 -26.47 4.79 8.13
CA VAL A 59 -27.23 4.25 9.26
C VAL A 59 -26.80 4.94 10.57
N ILE A 60 -25.48 5.05 10.81
CA ILE A 60 -24.97 5.73 12.01
C ILE A 60 -25.30 7.22 12.00
N PHE A 61 -25.14 7.89 10.85
CA PHE A 61 -25.41 9.32 10.73
C PHE A 61 -26.89 9.65 10.98
N ILE A 62 -27.81 8.92 10.34
CA ILE A 62 -29.26 9.11 10.54
C ILE A 62 -29.63 8.83 12.00
N ALA A 63 -29.11 7.76 12.60
CA ALA A 63 -29.32 7.47 14.01
C ALA A 63 -28.74 8.56 14.94
N GLY A 64 -27.64 9.20 14.55
CA GLY A 64 -27.08 10.38 15.21
C GLY A 64 -28.02 11.59 15.19
N LEU A 65 -28.64 11.86 14.04
CA LEU A 65 -29.64 12.93 13.93
C LEU A 65 -30.89 12.64 14.78
N PHE A 66 -31.37 11.39 14.79
CA PHE A 66 -32.47 10.97 15.67
C PHE A 66 -32.09 11.11 17.15
N SER A 67 -30.88 10.71 17.53
CA SER A 67 -30.38 10.84 18.90
C SER A 67 -30.36 12.29 19.36
N TYR A 68 -29.90 13.19 18.49
CA TYR A 68 -29.90 14.63 18.76
C TYR A 68 -31.33 15.19 18.89
N TYR A 69 -32.25 14.78 18.02
CA TYR A 69 -33.64 15.26 18.04
C TYR A 69 -34.41 14.78 19.28
N LEU A 70 -34.16 13.54 19.72
CA LEU A 70 -34.83 12.92 20.87
C LEU A 70 -34.11 13.15 22.21
N ASP A 71 -32.94 13.81 22.20
CA ASP A 71 -32.03 13.96 23.34
C ASP A 71 -31.69 12.61 24.02
N ASP A 72 -31.58 11.55 23.21
CA ASP A 72 -31.31 10.18 23.67
C ASP A 72 -30.15 9.57 22.85
N PRO A 73 -28.97 9.32 23.47
CA PRO A 73 -27.82 8.77 22.78
C PRO A 73 -27.97 7.28 22.40
N PHE A 74 -29.06 6.62 22.79
CA PHE A 74 -29.32 5.20 22.53
C PHE A 74 -29.19 4.86 21.03
N TYR A 75 -29.77 5.64 20.13
CA TYR A 75 -29.80 5.31 18.70
C TYR A 75 -28.41 5.38 18.05
N ILE A 76 -27.64 6.44 18.32
CA ILE A 76 -26.28 6.59 17.79
C ILE A 76 -25.34 5.54 18.37
N ASN A 77 -25.44 5.27 19.67
CA ASN A 77 -24.62 4.28 20.33
C ASN A 77 -24.90 2.88 19.79
N THR A 78 -26.18 2.54 19.62
CA THR A 78 -26.62 1.24 19.11
C THR A 78 -26.24 1.06 17.65
N SER A 79 -26.50 2.05 16.80
CA SER A 79 -26.08 1.99 15.40
C SER A 79 -24.57 1.85 15.25
N PHE A 80 -23.78 2.54 16.08
CA PHE A 80 -22.32 2.39 16.08
C PHE A 80 -21.88 1.00 16.57
N ALA A 81 -22.42 0.52 17.70
CA ALA A 81 -22.09 -0.78 18.28
C ALA A 81 -22.38 -1.94 17.32
N PHE A 82 -23.46 -1.83 16.52
CA PHE A 82 -23.86 -2.83 15.54
C PHE A 82 -23.33 -2.58 14.12
N SER A 83 -22.60 -1.49 13.88
CA SER A 83 -22.10 -1.11 12.56
C SER A 83 -21.25 -2.19 11.87
N PHE A 84 -20.47 -2.94 12.66
CA PHE A 84 -19.68 -4.06 12.17
C PHE A 84 -20.56 -5.16 11.53
N TRP A 85 -21.72 -5.46 12.13
CA TRP A 85 -22.66 -6.46 11.61
C TRP A 85 -23.32 -6.01 10.31
N ILE A 86 -23.59 -4.71 10.19
CA ILE A 86 -24.08 -4.11 8.94
C ILE A 86 -23.05 -4.34 7.82
N ILE A 87 -21.77 -4.09 8.08
CA ILE A 87 -20.68 -4.33 7.11
C ILE A 87 -20.65 -5.80 6.69
N LEU A 88 -20.75 -6.72 7.65
CA LEU A 88 -20.71 -8.15 7.42
C LEU A 88 -21.90 -8.64 6.57
N ILE A 89 -23.13 -8.23 6.92
CA ILE A 89 -24.36 -8.59 6.20
C ILE A 89 -24.33 -8.05 4.76
N LEU A 90 -23.97 -6.78 4.58
CA LEU A 90 -23.87 -6.17 3.25
C LEU A 90 -22.75 -6.78 2.43
N GLY A 91 -21.65 -7.18 3.06
CA GLY A 91 -20.58 -7.94 2.43
C GLY A 91 -21.09 -9.25 1.81
N PHE A 92 -21.86 -10.03 2.58
CA PHE A 92 -22.51 -11.24 2.05
C PHE A 92 -23.52 -10.93 0.94
N PHE A 93 -24.31 -9.87 1.08
CA PHE A 93 -25.29 -9.48 0.07
C PHE A 93 -24.64 -9.10 -1.27
N LEU A 94 -23.53 -8.34 -1.25
CA LEU A 94 -22.90 -7.80 -2.46
C LEU A 94 -21.87 -8.74 -3.11
N PHE A 95 -21.20 -9.57 -2.33
CA PHE A 95 -20.15 -10.49 -2.81
C PHE A 95 -20.56 -11.97 -2.78
N GLY A 96 -21.69 -12.30 -2.17
CA GLY A 96 -22.23 -13.67 -2.11
C GLY A 96 -21.28 -14.65 -1.43
N ARG A 97 -21.19 -15.87 -1.98
CA ARG A 97 -20.31 -16.94 -1.44
C ARG A 97 -18.83 -16.57 -1.43
N LYS A 98 -18.37 -15.61 -2.25
CA LYS A 98 -16.97 -15.15 -2.25
C LYS A 98 -16.64 -14.40 -0.96
N TYR A 99 -17.62 -13.68 -0.39
CA TYR A 99 -17.45 -13.05 0.91
C TYR A 99 -17.25 -14.07 2.02
N ILE A 100 -17.79 -15.30 1.87
CA ILE A 100 -17.56 -16.38 2.83
C ILE A 100 -16.06 -16.65 2.95
N ILE A 101 -15.30 -16.59 1.86
CA ILE A 101 -13.84 -16.82 1.92
C ILE A 101 -13.18 -15.72 2.75
N VAL A 102 -13.48 -14.45 2.45
CA VAL A 102 -12.95 -13.32 3.24
C VAL A 102 -13.39 -13.43 4.70
N TRP A 103 -14.66 -13.73 4.96
CA TRP A 103 -15.22 -13.94 6.30
C TRP A 103 -14.62 -15.13 7.05
N ARG A 104 -14.29 -16.22 6.34
CA ARG A 104 -13.60 -17.38 6.90
C ARG A 104 -12.17 -17.01 7.31
N PHE A 105 -11.45 -16.26 6.47
CA PHE A 105 -10.12 -15.77 6.81
C PHE A 105 -10.10 -14.61 7.81
N MET A 106 -11.27 -14.05 8.11
CA MET A 106 -11.49 -13.01 9.10
C MET A 106 -11.61 -13.69 10.48
N SER A 107 -10.68 -13.31 11.35
CA SER A 107 -10.29 -13.89 12.65
C SER A 107 -11.41 -14.45 13.58
N PRO A 108 -11.12 -15.43 14.49
CA PRO A 108 -12.07 -15.97 15.47
C PRO A 108 -12.80 -14.92 16.34
N GLU A 109 -12.26 -13.71 16.41
CA GLU A 109 -12.76 -12.55 17.12
C GLU A 109 -14.20 -12.18 16.72
N TYR A 110 -14.62 -12.46 15.49
CA TYR A 110 -16.02 -12.22 15.09
C TYR A 110 -17.01 -13.19 15.73
N LEU A 111 -16.59 -14.44 15.93
CA LEU A 111 -17.36 -15.39 16.73
C LEU A 111 -17.42 -14.92 18.18
N THR A 112 -16.31 -14.41 18.72
CA THR A 112 -16.31 -13.80 20.07
C THR A 112 -17.27 -12.62 20.15
N LEU A 113 -17.24 -11.70 19.18
CA LEU A 113 -18.16 -10.57 19.11
C LEU A 113 -19.63 -11.01 18.99
N PHE A 114 -19.90 -12.08 18.23
CA PHE A 114 -21.25 -12.66 18.13
C PHE A 114 -21.72 -13.22 19.47
N LEU A 115 -20.87 -14.01 20.13
CA LEU A 115 -21.18 -14.60 21.43
C LEU A 115 -21.31 -13.54 22.52
N TYR A 116 -20.58 -12.42 22.42
CA TYR A 116 -20.78 -11.27 23.30
C TYR A 116 -22.15 -10.64 23.13
N ILE A 117 -22.70 -10.54 21.90
CA ILE A 117 -24.09 -10.10 21.70
C ILE A 117 -25.05 -11.08 22.35
N ILE A 118 -24.88 -12.38 22.12
CA ILE A 118 -25.73 -13.40 22.75
C ILE A 118 -25.67 -13.30 24.27
N ALA A 119 -24.48 -13.08 24.84
CA ALA A 119 -24.30 -12.87 26.28
C ALA A 119 -25.12 -11.69 26.78
N TRP A 120 -25.04 -10.56 26.08
CA TRP A 120 -25.81 -9.37 26.40
C TRP A 120 -27.31 -9.59 26.30
N LEU A 121 -27.77 -10.23 25.23
CA LEU A 121 -29.18 -10.57 25.04
C LEU A 121 -29.68 -11.50 26.15
N LEU A 122 -28.89 -12.49 26.55
CA LEU A 122 -29.21 -13.38 27.66
C LEU A 122 -29.28 -12.60 28.98
N VAL A 123 -28.32 -11.72 29.26
CA VAL A 123 -28.33 -10.86 30.46
C VAL A 123 -29.57 -9.97 30.50
N VAL A 124 -29.91 -9.32 29.39
CA VAL A 124 -31.10 -8.46 29.28
C VAL A 124 -32.38 -9.29 29.48
N PHE A 125 -32.48 -10.45 28.83
CA PHE A 125 -33.61 -11.35 28.97
C PHE A 125 -33.78 -11.82 30.42
N ILE A 126 -32.70 -12.25 31.07
CA ILE A 126 -32.75 -12.75 32.44
C ILE A 126 -33.16 -11.62 33.41
N ASN A 127 -32.60 -10.42 33.24
CA ASN A 127 -32.98 -9.25 34.04
C ASN A 127 -34.45 -8.85 33.86
N GLN A 128 -35.01 -9.06 32.66
CA GLN A 128 -36.40 -8.69 32.36
C GLN A 128 -37.40 -9.75 32.84
N TYR A 129 -37.07 -11.04 32.74
CA TYR A 129 -38.05 -12.13 32.89
C TYR A 129 -37.79 -13.05 34.10
N THR A 130 -36.75 -12.81 34.89
CA THR A 130 -36.43 -13.65 36.06
C THR A 130 -36.12 -12.80 37.29
N PRO A 131 -36.20 -13.35 38.52
CA PRO A 131 -35.82 -12.63 39.73
C PRO A 131 -34.30 -12.42 39.91
N LEU A 132 -33.47 -12.91 38.97
CA LEU A 132 -32.03 -12.71 38.96
C LEU A 132 -31.68 -11.37 38.32
N ASN A 133 -31.03 -10.48 39.09
CA ASN A 133 -30.55 -9.20 38.59
C ASN A 133 -29.03 -9.25 38.33
N PHE A 134 -28.66 -9.40 37.06
CA PHE A 134 -27.30 -9.21 36.56
C PHE A 134 -26.92 -7.73 36.61
N ILE A 135 -25.71 -7.49 37.08
CA ILE A 135 -25.23 -6.14 37.34
C ILE A 135 -24.45 -5.63 36.15
N VAL A 136 -24.95 -4.55 35.58
CA VAL A 136 -24.34 -3.90 34.42
C VAL A 136 -23.49 -2.71 34.90
N GLY A 137 -22.17 -2.79 34.71
CA GLY A 137 -21.27 -1.64 34.88
C GLY A 137 -20.88 -1.28 36.33
N LYS A 138 -21.31 -2.03 37.35
CA LYS A 138 -20.89 -1.76 38.74
C LYS A 138 -19.41 -2.10 38.93
N ARG A 139 -18.63 -1.09 39.32
CA ARG A 139 -17.20 -1.20 39.61
C ARG A 139 -16.96 -2.04 40.87
N ILE A 140 -15.95 -2.92 40.83
CA ILE A 140 -15.47 -3.63 42.03
C ILE A 140 -15.04 -2.60 43.08
N GLY A 141 -15.52 -2.75 44.31
CA GLY A 141 -15.22 -1.84 45.42
C GLY A 141 -16.12 -0.60 45.50
N SER A 142 -17.16 -0.50 44.67
CA SER A 142 -18.25 0.46 44.88
C SER A 142 -19.05 0.10 46.14
N ASN A 143 -19.64 1.11 46.80
CA ASN A 143 -20.44 0.89 48.01
C ASN A 143 -21.53 -0.16 47.77
N GLY A 144 -21.58 -1.18 48.63
CA GLY A 144 -22.54 -2.29 48.53
C GLY A 144 -22.22 -3.35 47.48
N PHE A 145 -20.97 -3.43 46.97
CA PHE A 145 -20.53 -4.54 46.10
C PHE A 145 -20.37 -5.84 46.90
N LYS A 146 -21.19 -6.84 46.61
CA LYS A 146 -21.11 -8.18 47.23
C LYS A 146 -20.25 -9.13 46.40
N ILE A 147 -19.80 -10.25 46.98
CA ILE A 147 -19.07 -11.28 46.23
C ILE A 147 -19.94 -11.87 45.10
N ILE A 148 -21.25 -12.02 45.32
CA ILE A 148 -22.19 -12.51 44.31
C ILE A 148 -22.26 -11.56 43.09
N ASP A 149 -22.11 -10.25 43.32
CA ASP A 149 -22.14 -9.21 42.30
C ASP A 149 -21.00 -9.38 41.29
N PHE A 150 -19.87 -9.98 41.70
CA PHE A 150 -18.75 -10.29 40.81
C PHE A 150 -19.13 -11.33 39.77
N PHE A 151 -19.75 -12.44 40.19
CA PHE A 151 -20.14 -13.53 39.31
C PHE A 151 -21.31 -13.16 38.40
N LEU A 152 -22.20 -12.29 38.87
CA LEU A 152 -23.33 -11.75 38.11
C LEU A 152 -22.99 -10.51 37.27
N ASN A 153 -21.71 -10.14 37.17
CA ASN A 153 -21.29 -9.01 36.38
C ASN A 153 -21.04 -9.41 34.91
N ILE A 154 -21.41 -8.55 33.97
CA ILE A 154 -21.15 -8.76 32.54
C ILE A 154 -19.67 -9.01 32.24
N TYR A 155 -18.72 -8.33 32.91
CA TYR A 155 -17.28 -8.57 32.68
C TYR A 155 -16.90 -10.03 32.97
N PHE A 156 -17.42 -10.61 34.05
CA PHE A 156 -17.15 -12.01 34.41
C PHE A 156 -17.75 -12.97 33.38
N ILE A 157 -18.97 -12.73 32.93
CA ILE A 157 -19.63 -13.53 31.89
C ILE A 157 -18.81 -13.50 30.60
N LEU A 158 -18.34 -12.33 30.17
CA LEU A 158 -17.51 -12.19 28.97
C LEU A 158 -16.16 -12.90 29.11
N ILE A 159 -15.55 -12.89 30.32
CA ILE A 159 -14.35 -13.69 30.62
C ILE A 159 -14.67 -15.19 30.48
N VAL A 160 -15.75 -15.67 31.08
CA VAL A 160 -16.17 -17.08 30.97
C VAL A 160 -16.38 -17.47 29.50
N ILE A 161 -17.06 -16.62 28.71
CA ILE A 161 -17.27 -16.84 27.28
C ILE A 161 -15.94 -16.92 26.53
N ASN A 162 -14.97 -16.05 26.82
CA ASN A 162 -13.63 -16.13 26.20
C ASN A 162 -12.95 -17.48 26.47
N TRP A 163 -13.08 -18.00 27.70
CA TRP A 163 -12.53 -19.31 28.05
C TRP A 163 -13.28 -20.46 27.38
N VAL A 164 -14.61 -20.41 27.32
CA VAL A 164 -15.43 -21.38 26.58
C VAL A 164 -15.02 -21.41 25.11
N ILE A 165 -14.91 -20.23 24.47
CA ILE A 165 -14.44 -20.10 23.08
C ILE A 165 -13.05 -20.66 22.95
N TYR A 166 -12.12 -20.34 23.86
CA TYR A 166 -10.77 -20.87 23.80
C TYR A 166 -10.75 -22.40 23.74
N PHE A 167 -11.51 -23.08 24.62
CA PHE A 167 -11.57 -24.54 24.65
C PHE A 167 -12.29 -25.15 23.44
N VAL A 168 -13.36 -24.54 22.95
CA VAL A 168 -14.21 -25.09 21.87
C VAL A 168 -13.78 -24.62 20.48
N SER A 169 -12.90 -23.60 20.39
CA SER A 169 -12.45 -22.94 19.15
C SER A 169 -11.99 -23.92 18.08
N GLY A 170 -11.29 -25.00 18.47
CA GLY A 170 -10.81 -26.02 17.54
C GLY A 170 -11.92 -26.65 16.71
N PHE A 171 -13.04 -27.03 17.33
CA PHE A 171 -14.19 -27.61 16.63
C PHE A 171 -14.95 -26.58 15.80
N ILE A 172 -15.16 -25.38 16.36
CA ILE A 172 -15.91 -24.33 15.68
C ILE A 172 -15.16 -23.87 14.43
N LEU A 173 -13.85 -23.66 14.52
CA LEU A 173 -13.04 -23.21 13.40
C LEU A 173 -13.00 -24.24 12.27
N ASP A 174 -12.96 -25.55 12.55
CA ASP A 174 -13.08 -26.57 11.49
C ASP A 174 -14.35 -26.36 10.64
N LYS A 175 -15.49 -26.14 11.31
CA LYS A 175 -16.79 -25.95 10.64
C LYS A 175 -16.87 -24.61 9.92
N LEU A 176 -16.45 -23.53 10.58
CA LEU A 176 -16.48 -22.18 10.01
C LEU A 176 -15.60 -22.10 8.76
N LEU A 177 -14.37 -22.58 8.86
CA LEU A 177 -13.36 -22.57 7.80
C LEU A 177 -13.54 -23.70 6.79
N GLY A 178 -14.51 -24.59 6.95
CA GLY A 178 -14.69 -25.75 6.07
C GLY A 178 -13.42 -26.59 5.96
N ILE A 179 -12.74 -26.82 7.08
CA ILE A 179 -11.52 -27.63 7.14
C ILE A 179 -11.92 -29.09 7.30
N GLU A 180 -11.44 -29.91 6.39
CA GLU A 180 -11.65 -31.34 6.41
C GLU A 180 -10.44 -32.04 7.02
N LYS A 181 -10.66 -33.14 7.73
CA LYS A 181 -9.57 -33.93 8.31
C LYS A 181 -8.70 -34.48 7.18
N LEU A 182 -7.39 -34.25 7.28
CA LEU A 182 -6.46 -34.69 6.28
C LEU A 182 -6.02 -36.15 6.53
N ASN A 183 -6.10 -36.98 5.48
CA ASN A 183 -5.60 -38.36 5.48
C ASN A 183 -4.36 -38.56 4.58
N ASP A 184 -3.83 -37.49 3.96
CA ASP A 184 -2.68 -37.54 3.07
C ASP A 184 -1.37 -37.84 3.82
N GLU A 185 -0.87 -39.07 3.68
CA GLU A 185 0.34 -39.60 4.34
C GLU A 185 1.60 -38.72 4.14
N PRO A 186 1.99 -38.31 2.92
CA PRO A 186 3.10 -37.39 2.67
C PRO A 186 3.07 -36.11 3.52
N ILE A 187 1.94 -35.40 3.53
CA ILE A 187 1.82 -34.13 4.26
C ILE A 187 1.79 -34.38 5.77
N LEU A 188 1.08 -35.43 6.21
CA LEU A 188 1.06 -35.83 7.62
C LEU A 188 2.47 -36.16 8.13
N LYS A 189 3.31 -36.79 7.32
CA LYS A 189 4.73 -37.05 7.65
C LYS A 189 5.53 -35.75 7.79
N ILE A 190 5.34 -34.79 6.88
CA ILE A 190 5.99 -33.47 6.96
C ILE A 190 5.58 -32.75 8.26
N VAL A 191 4.28 -32.66 8.53
CA VAL A 191 3.77 -31.99 9.73
C VAL A 191 4.26 -32.68 11.00
N ASN A 192 4.26 -34.02 11.05
CA ASN A 192 4.77 -34.77 12.20
C ASN A 192 6.26 -34.57 12.43
N LYS A 193 7.07 -34.52 11.36
CA LYS A 193 8.50 -34.20 11.47
C LYS A 193 8.71 -32.82 12.08
N ILE A 194 8.08 -31.79 11.52
CA ILE A 194 8.19 -30.40 12.00
C ILE A 194 7.69 -30.28 13.44
N LYS A 195 6.58 -30.94 13.79
CA LYS A 195 6.05 -31.00 15.15
C LYS A 195 7.11 -31.51 16.14
N ASN A 196 7.85 -32.55 15.76
CA ASN A 196 8.92 -33.13 16.58
C ASN A 196 10.10 -32.16 16.67
N ASP A 197 10.53 -31.56 15.56
CA ASP A 197 11.64 -30.60 15.51
C ASP A 197 11.35 -29.33 16.36
N ILE A 198 10.10 -28.85 16.36
CA ILE A 198 9.61 -27.74 17.19
C ILE A 198 9.44 -28.16 18.67
N GLY A 199 9.39 -29.46 18.94
CA GLY A 199 9.29 -30.05 20.27
C GLY A 199 7.87 -30.07 20.86
N ILE A 200 6.83 -30.20 20.04
CA ILE A 200 5.44 -30.31 20.50
C ILE A 200 5.16 -31.76 20.95
N LYS A 201 4.78 -31.92 22.21
CA LYS A 201 4.30 -33.21 22.75
C LYS A 201 2.81 -33.41 22.44
N GLY A 202 2.43 -34.65 22.18
CA GLY A 202 1.04 -35.07 21.93
C GLY A 202 0.63 -35.01 20.46
N LYS A 203 -0.63 -35.34 20.20
CA LYS A 203 -1.21 -35.34 18.85
C LYS A 203 -1.54 -33.91 18.42
N VAL A 204 -1.23 -33.58 17.16
CA VAL A 204 -1.71 -32.39 16.47
C VAL A 204 -2.65 -32.89 15.37
N LYS A 205 -3.90 -32.43 15.36
CA LYS A 205 -4.86 -32.77 14.30
C LYS A 205 -4.54 -31.93 13.08
N VAL A 206 -4.43 -32.57 11.91
CA VAL A 206 -4.12 -31.90 10.65
C VAL A 206 -5.37 -31.90 9.79
N GLY A 207 -5.72 -30.73 9.28
CA GLY A 207 -6.82 -30.55 8.35
C GLY A 207 -6.38 -29.84 7.08
N PHE A 208 -7.22 -29.88 6.05
CA PHE A 208 -7.03 -29.21 4.79
C PHE A 208 -8.24 -28.36 4.42
N GLY A 209 -7.99 -27.16 3.89
CA GLY A 209 -8.99 -26.27 3.34
C GLY A 209 -8.62 -25.85 1.91
N LYS A 210 -9.57 -25.97 0.98
CA LYS A 210 -9.36 -25.63 -0.44
C LYS A 210 -9.58 -24.14 -0.70
N TYR A 211 -8.51 -23.37 -0.89
CA TYR A 211 -8.53 -21.92 -1.01
C TYR A 211 -7.43 -21.40 -1.97
N PRO A 212 -7.60 -20.26 -2.65
CA PRO A 212 -6.67 -19.78 -3.69
C PRO A 212 -5.32 -19.24 -3.16
N ILE A 213 -4.95 -19.52 -1.91
CA ILE A 213 -3.75 -19.03 -1.23
C ILE A 213 -3.06 -20.20 -0.57
N LEU A 214 -1.73 -20.29 -0.68
CA LEU A 214 -0.93 -21.17 0.16
C LEU A 214 -0.73 -20.53 1.53
N ASN A 215 -1.36 -21.08 2.56
CA ASN A 215 -1.19 -20.68 3.94
C ASN A 215 -1.30 -21.89 4.88
N ALA A 216 -1.01 -21.70 6.16
CA ALA A 216 -1.43 -22.62 7.20
C ALA A 216 -1.87 -21.81 8.41
N MET A 217 -2.64 -22.43 9.29
CA MET A 217 -3.11 -21.81 10.51
C MET A 217 -3.03 -22.82 11.64
N ALA A 218 -2.30 -22.50 12.71
CA ALA A 218 -2.40 -23.24 13.95
C ALA A 218 -3.51 -22.66 14.84
N TYR A 219 -4.36 -23.52 15.37
CA TYR A 219 -5.51 -23.11 16.18
C TYR A 219 -5.91 -24.17 17.20
N GLY A 220 -6.88 -23.80 18.03
CA GLY A 220 -7.36 -24.60 19.15
C GLY A 220 -6.65 -24.30 20.47
N SER A 221 -7.09 -25.02 21.50
CA SER A 221 -6.63 -24.86 22.87
C SER A 221 -5.37 -25.70 23.15
N ILE A 222 -4.83 -25.56 24.36
CA ILE A 222 -3.68 -26.34 24.81
C ILE A 222 -3.95 -27.85 24.84
N ILE A 223 -5.22 -28.24 25.01
CA ILE A 223 -5.70 -29.63 25.03
C ILE A 223 -6.18 -30.13 23.65
N ASP A 224 -6.53 -29.22 22.73
CA ASP A 224 -6.97 -29.54 21.37
C ASP A 224 -6.12 -28.81 20.32
N LYS A 225 -4.90 -29.33 20.06
CA LYS A 225 -3.96 -28.74 19.12
C LYS A 225 -4.31 -29.11 17.68
N ARG A 226 -4.51 -28.12 16.83
CA ARG A 226 -4.87 -28.30 15.42
C ARG A 226 -4.02 -27.44 14.49
N ILE A 227 -3.85 -27.91 13.27
CA ILE A 227 -3.28 -27.15 12.17
C ILE A 227 -4.08 -27.39 10.89
N ALA A 228 -4.43 -26.33 10.20
CA ALA A 228 -5.09 -26.36 8.90
C ALA A 228 -4.08 -25.94 7.84
N ILE A 229 -3.96 -26.74 6.79
CA ILE A 229 -3.21 -26.40 5.58
C ILE A 229 -4.22 -25.85 4.56
N ILE A 230 -3.89 -24.71 4.00
CA ILE A 230 -4.79 -23.94 3.14
C ILE A 230 -4.08 -23.81 1.79
N ALA A 231 -4.66 -24.37 0.73
CA ALA A 231 -4.10 -24.29 -0.62
C ALA A 231 -5.16 -24.57 -1.70
N GLU A 232 -4.89 -24.20 -2.95
CA GLU A 232 -5.85 -24.38 -4.05
C GLU A 232 -5.97 -25.85 -4.44
N ASP A 233 -4.82 -26.54 -4.41
CA ASP A 233 -4.70 -27.97 -4.64
C ASP A 233 -3.63 -28.51 -3.68
N ILE A 234 -3.99 -29.56 -2.94
CA ILE A 234 -3.09 -30.23 -2.00
C ILE A 234 -1.87 -30.84 -2.68
N ASN A 235 -2.02 -31.25 -3.94
CA ASN A 235 -0.97 -31.91 -4.71
C ASN A 235 0.04 -30.93 -5.32
N GLN A 236 -0.26 -29.64 -5.33
CA GLN A 236 0.55 -28.60 -5.98
C GLN A 236 1.29 -27.70 -4.97
N ILE A 237 1.35 -28.11 -3.70
CA ILE A 237 1.98 -27.31 -2.65
C ILE A 237 3.52 -27.47 -2.73
N PRO A 238 4.28 -26.36 -2.88
CA PRO A 238 5.74 -26.40 -2.77
C PRO A 238 6.14 -26.85 -1.36
N LYS A 239 6.79 -28.02 -1.27
CA LYS A 239 7.12 -28.68 0.01
C LYS A 239 7.94 -27.80 0.96
N ASP A 240 8.89 -27.04 0.44
CA ASP A 240 9.74 -26.15 1.24
C ASP A 240 8.92 -25.02 1.86
N GLU A 241 8.02 -24.40 1.10
CA GLU A 241 7.18 -23.33 1.62
C GLU A 241 6.20 -23.85 2.68
N LEU A 242 5.62 -25.04 2.42
CA LEU A 242 4.77 -25.71 3.40
C LEU A 242 5.52 -25.96 4.71
N LYS A 243 6.76 -26.45 4.65
CA LYS A 243 7.58 -26.66 5.85
C LYS A 243 7.77 -25.36 6.63
N GLY A 244 8.09 -24.27 5.94
CA GLY A 244 8.32 -22.96 6.56
C GLY A 244 7.08 -22.43 7.27
N ILE A 245 5.93 -22.42 6.59
CA ILE A 245 4.66 -21.94 7.14
C ILE A 245 4.21 -22.83 8.29
N VAL A 246 4.23 -24.16 8.12
CA VAL A 246 3.87 -25.11 9.18
C VAL A 246 4.80 -24.97 10.40
N ALA A 247 6.10 -24.77 10.22
CA ALA A 247 7.03 -24.57 11.32
C ALA A 247 6.72 -23.29 12.10
N HIS A 248 6.36 -22.20 11.43
CA HIS A 248 5.92 -20.95 12.04
C HIS A 248 4.63 -21.13 12.86
N GLU A 249 3.62 -21.74 12.25
CA GLU A 249 2.32 -21.97 12.90
C GLU A 249 2.43 -22.94 14.10
N LEU A 250 3.20 -24.02 13.96
CA LEU A 250 3.49 -24.92 15.09
C LEU A 250 4.32 -24.23 16.18
N ALA A 251 5.18 -23.27 15.82
CA ALA A 251 5.88 -22.48 16.81
C ALA A 251 4.92 -21.64 17.68
N HIS A 252 3.83 -21.10 17.10
CA HIS A 252 2.75 -20.47 17.88
C HIS A 252 2.11 -21.46 18.86
N THR A 253 1.78 -22.67 18.39
CA THR A 253 1.22 -23.74 19.23
C THR A 253 2.14 -24.07 20.41
N LYS A 254 3.43 -24.27 20.13
CA LYS A 254 4.41 -24.57 21.18
C LYS A 254 4.63 -23.40 22.13
N GLY A 255 4.54 -22.16 21.62
CA GLY A 255 4.60 -20.94 22.41
C GLY A 255 3.34 -20.66 23.24
N ARG A 256 2.26 -21.43 23.03
CA ARG A 256 0.93 -21.24 23.66
C ARG A 256 0.39 -19.82 23.45
N HIS A 257 0.62 -19.25 22.27
CA HIS A 257 0.28 -17.84 22.03
C HIS A 257 -1.23 -17.57 22.14
N THR A 258 -2.08 -18.51 21.73
CA THR A 258 -3.55 -18.43 21.89
C THR A 258 -3.96 -18.37 23.37
N LEU A 259 -3.30 -19.13 24.25
CA LEU A 259 -3.53 -19.07 25.70
C LEU A 259 -3.06 -17.73 26.28
N ILE A 260 -1.88 -17.26 25.87
CA ILE A 260 -1.35 -15.96 26.30
C ILE A 260 -2.32 -14.84 25.91
N LEU A 261 -2.85 -14.88 24.68
CA LEU A 261 -3.81 -13.88 24.22
C LEU A 261 -5.12 -13.95 25.01
N THR A 262 -5.62 -15.15 25.32
CA THR A 262 -6.81 -15.37 26.17
C THR A 262 -6.61 -14.84 27.60
N LEU A 263 -5.40 -14.98 28.15
CA LEU A 263 -5.04 -14.41 29.45
C LEU A 263 -4.97 -12.89 29.40
N ILE A 264 -4.40 -12.32 28.33
CA ILE A 264 -4.33 -10.86 28.13
C ILE A 264 -5.74 -10.28 28.01
N THR A 265 -6.64 -10.90 27.23
CA THR A 265 -8.02 -10.43 27.10
C THR A 265 -8.80 -10.56 28.40
N SER A 266 -8.57 -11.65 29.18
CA SER A 266 -9.16 -11.80 30.51
C SER A 266 -8.67 -10.71 31.47
N LEU A 267 -7.37 -10.42 31.46
CA LEU A 267 -6.78 -9.36 32.28
C LEU A 267 -7.31 -7.98 31.89
N ASP A 268 -7.46 -7.70 30.59
CA ASP A 268 -8.05 -6.46 30.08
C ASP A 268 -9.48 -6.26 30.62
N LEU A 269 -10.32 -7.30 30.56
CA LEU A 269 -11.69 -7.25 31.11
C LEU A 269 -11.71 -7.07 32.63
N VAL A 270 -10.79 -7.70 33.37
CA VAL A 270 -10.66 -7.48 34.82
C VAL A 270 -10.24 -6.03 35.12
N MET A 271 -9.27 -5.50 34.40
CA MET A 271 -8.82 -4.11 34.59
C MET A 271 -9.93 -3.11 34.25
N ARG A 272 -10.70 -3.37 33.19
CA ARG A 272 -11.88 -2.57 32.83
C ARG A 272 -12.93 -2.58 33.94
N MET A 273 -13.24 -3.75 34.48
CA MET A 273 -14.15 -3.91 35.62
C MET A 273 -13.66 -3.16 36.87
N LEU A 274 -12.35 -3.21 37.16
CA LEU A 274 -11.74 -2.49 38.29
C LEU A 274 -11.76 -0.97 38.11
N LEU A 275 -11.68 -0.47 36.88
CA LEU A 275 -11.64 0.95 36.56
C LEU A 275 -13.02 1.53 36.21
N GLY A 276 -14.05 0.69 36.06
CA GLY A 276 -15.37 1.11 35.58
C GLY A 276 -15.39 1.51 34.10
N ILE A 277 -14.44 1.02 33.30
CA ILE A 277 -14.36 1.27 31.86
C ILE A 277 -15.26 0.24 31.17
N PRO A 278 -16.09 0.62 30.18
CA PRO A 278 -16.96 -0.32 29.48
C PRO A 278 -16.22 -1.54 28.89
N ALA A 279 -16.86 -2.71 28.90
CA ALA A 279 -16.25 -3.95 28.40
C ALA A 279 -16.15 -3.94 26.87
N THR A 280 -17.23 -3.54 26.22
CA THR A 280 -17.47 -3.61 24.78
C THR A 280 -18.25 -2.39 24.29
N TYR A 281 -18.46 -2.27 22.98
CA TYR A 281 -19.38 -1.25 22.44
C TYR A 281 -20.85 -1.54 22.77
N TYR A 282 -21.22 -2.80 23.03
CA TYR A 282 -22.60 -3.20 23.35
C TYR A 282 -23.06 -2.72 24.73
N ASP A 283 -22.12 -2.39 25.62
CA ASP A 283 -22.40 -1.76 26.91
C ASP A 283 -23.20 -0.45 26.73
N TYR A 284 -23.04 0.25 25.62
CA TYR A 284 -23.78 1.48 25.31
C TYR A 284 -25.18 1.25 24.73
N THR A 285 -25.53 0.01 24.39
CA THR A 285 -26.88 -0.38 23.94
C THR A 285 -27.66 -1.02 25.06
N PHE A 286 -27.03 -1.93 25.80
CA PHE A 286 -27.71 -2.76 26.81
C PHE A 286 -27.39 -2.35 28.25
N GLY A 287 -26.52 -1.37 28.43
CA GLY A 287 -26.12 -0.83 29.73
C GLY A 287 -26.11 0.70 29.73
N ASN A 288 -25.63 1.27 30.85
CA ASN A 288 -25.57 2.72 31.07
C ASN A 288 -24.14 3.15 31.48
N PRO A 289 -23.16 3.10 30.56
CA PRO A 289 -21.78 3.46 30.86
C PRO A 289 -21.62 4.95 31.12
N GLN A 290 -20.81 5.31 32.12
CA GLN A 290 -20.52 6.72 32.45
C GLN A 290 -19.57 7.39 31.45
N LEU A 291 -18.66 6.63 30.83
CA LEU A 291 -17.71 7.14 29.86
C LEU A 291 -18.43 7.37 28.51
N PRO A 292 -18.36 8.55 27.86
CA PRO A 292 -18.95 8.75 26.54
C PRO A 292 -18.34 7.85 25.45
N MET A 293 -19.15 7.43 24.47
CA MET A 293 -18.76 6.52 23.39
C MET A 293 -17.51 7.00 22.64
N ILE A 294 -17.42 8.30 22.33
CA ILE A 294 -16.27 8.85 21.59
C ILE A 294 -14.96 8.72 22.38
N SER A 295 -15.00 8.96 23.69
CA SER A 295 -13.84 8.79 24.58
C SER A 295 -13.43 7.32 24.66
N PHE A 296 -14.41 6.41 24.67
CA PHE A 296 -14.17 4.97 24.64
C PHE A 296 -13.55 4.49 23.32
N ILE A 297 -13.95 5.06 22.17
CA ILE A 297 -13.32 4.77 20.87
C ILE A 297 -11.83 5.13 20.91
N PHE A 298 -11.48 6.34 21.38
CA PHE A 298 -10.08 6.76 21.47
C PHE A 298 -9.27 5.94 22.49
N LEU A 299 -9.87 5.59 23.63
CA LEU A 299 -9.24 4.72 24.62
C LEU A 299 -8.95 3.33 24.04
N ASN A 300 -9.92 2.71 23.34
CA ASN A 300 -9.69 1.42 22.70
C ASN A 300 -8.64 1.50 21.59
N LEU A 301 -8.56 2.60 20.84
CA LEU A 301 -7.49 2.80 19.86
C LEU A 301 -6.11 2.83 20.53
N ALA A 302 -5.98 3.51 21.68
CA ALA A 302 -4.72 3.55 22.43
C ALA A 302 -4.34 2.17 23.01
N ILE A 303 -5.29 1.46 23.61
CA ILE A 303 -5.11 0.09 24.12
C ILE A 303 -4.73 -0.85 22.97
N TYR A 304 -5.41 -0.75 21.83
CA TYR A 304 -5.12 -1.53 20.63
C TYR A 304 -3.66 -1.36 20.19
N ILE A 305 -3.16 -0.12 20.07
CA ILE A 305 -1.76 0.14 19.69
C ILE A 305 -0.77 -0.55 20.65
N LEU A 306 -1.08 -0.58 21.95
CA LEU A 306 -0.25 -1.23 22.95
C LEU A 306 -0.30 -2.76 22.84
N LEU A 307 -1.50 -3.36 22.80
CA LEU A 307 -1.69 -4.81 22.65
C LEU A 307 -1.06 -5.35 21.37
N PHE A 308 -1.15 -4.56 20.31
CA PHE A 308 -0.61 -4.89 19.01
C PHE A 308 0.92 -5.04 18.98
N ILE A 309 1.65 -4.29 19.82
CA ILE A 309 3.09 -4.50 20.01
C ILE A 309 3.35 -5.89 20.60
N PHE A 310 2.54 -6.36 21.55
CA PHE A 310 2.68 -7.70 22.12
C PHE A 310 2.43 -8.79 21.07
N VAL A 311 1.40 -8.64 20.23
CA VAL A 311 1.12 -9.58 19.13
C VAL A 311 2.34 -9.72 18.22
N ARG A 312 2.96 -8.60 17.82
CA ARG A 312 4.20 -8.61 17.02
C ARG A 312 5.39 -9.28 17.70
N ILE A 313 5.49 -9.18 19.03
CA ILE A 313 6.52 -9.88 19.79
C ILE A 313 6.29 -11.39 19.73
N LEU A 314 5.02 -11.83 19.79
CA LEU A 314 4.65 -13.23 19.63
C LEU A 314 4.97 -13.73 18.21
N GLU A 315 4.74 -12.91 17.17
CA GLU A 315 5.19 -13.19 15.80
C GLU A 315 6.69 -13.43 15.71
N GLY A 316 7.50 -12.48 16.19
CA GLY A 316 8.96 -12.63 16.17
C GLY A 316 9.46 -13.82 17.01
N LYS A 317 8.73 -14.21 18.07
CA LYS A 317 9.04 -15.42 18.87
C LYS A 317 8.78 -16.70 18.07
N ALA A 318 7.72 -16.72 17.26
CA ALA A 318 7.43 -17.85 16.39
C ALA A 318 8.45 -17.95 15.25
N ASP A 319 8.76 -16.85 14.58
CA ASP A 319 9.81 -16.76 13.56
C ASP A 319 11.17 -17.27 14.10
N LEU A 320 11.58 -16.80 15.28
CA LEU A 320 12.82 -17.24 15.95
C LEU A 320 12.82 -18.74 16.25
N LYS A 321 11.67 -19.31 16.59
CA LYS A 321 11.56 -20.72 16.95
C LYS A 321 11.56 -21.62 15.72
N ALA A 322 10.84 -21.25 14.66
CA ALA A 322 10.90 -21.91 13.36
C ALA A 322 12.34 -21.92 12.83
N LYS A 323 13.03 -20.78 12.94
CA LYS A 323 14.46 -20.66 12.63
C LYS A 323 15.32 -21.61 13.45
N LYS A 324 15.16 -21.64 14.78
CA LYS A 324 15.94 -22.54 15.66
C LYS A 324 15.69 -24.02 15.37
N ALA A 325 14.52 -24.36 14.84
CA ALA A 325 14.18 -25.71 14.38
C ALA A 325 14.70 -26.03 12.97
N GLY A 326 15.44 -25.12 12.31
CA GLY A 326 16.07 -25.35 11.01
C GLY A 326 15.28 -24.86 9.79
N TYR A 327 14.11 -24.25 9.97
CA TYR A 327 13.19 -23.88 8.89
C TYR A 327 13.32 -22.43 8.41
N ALA A 328 14.48 -21.81 8.60
CA ALA A 328 14.69 -20.39 8.30
C ALA A 328 14.58 -20.07 6.80
N ASN A 329 15.22 -20.87 5.95
CA ASN A 329 15.21 -20.66 4.51
C ASN A 329 13.82 -20.96 3.92
N ASP A 330 13.18 -22.02 4.40
CA ASP A 330 11.81 -22.41 4.05
C ASP A 330 10.81 -21.29 4.35
N LEU A 331 10.88 -20.70 5.54
CA LEU A 331 10.02 -19.59 5.94
C LEU A 331 10.29 -18.32 5.11
N ALA A 332 11.56 -18.02 4.82
CA ALA A 332 11.89 -16.89 3.94
C ALA A 332 11.36 -17.09 2.50
N LYS A 333 11.41 -18.31 1.96
CA LYS A 333 10.79 -18.67 0.66
C LYS A 333 9.28 -18.46 0.70
N ALA A 334 8.61 -18.86 1.78
CA ALA A 334 7.17 -18.70 1.96
C ALA A 334 6.75 -17.23 2.07
N LEU A 335 7.47 -16.42 2.86
CA LEU A 335 7.21 -14.98 2.97
C LEU A 335 7.38 -14.26 1.63
N TYR A 336 8.35 -14.66 0.82
CA TYR A 336 8.53 -14.13 -0.52
C TYR A 336 7.34 -14.46 -1.45
N ASN A 337 6.85 -15.71 -1.44
CA ASN A 337 5.65 -16.08 -2.21
C ASN A 337 4.42 -15.30 -1.74
N LEU A 338 4.16 -15.28 -0.43
CA LEU A 338 3.01 -14.57 0.15
C LEU A 338 3.01 -13.09 -0.21
N GLU A 339 4.14 -12.39 -0.05
CA GLU A 339 4.22 -10.97 -0.44
C GLU A 339 4.02 -10.76 -1.95
N SER A 340 4.46 -11.71 -2.78
CA SER A 340 4.25 -11.66 -4.23
C SER A 340 2.78 -11.86 -4.59
N PHE A 341 2.09 -12.78 -3.91
CA PHE A 341 0.65 -12.99 -4.07
C PHE A 341 -0.17 -11.76 -3.67
N TYR A 342 0.26 -11.00 -2.65
CA TYR A 342 -0.37 -9.75 -2.22
C TYR A 342 0.19 -8.50 -2.92
N ALA A 343 1.13 -8.64 -3.87
CA ALA A 343 1.71 -7.51 -4.57
C ALA A 343 0.67 -6.85 -5.50
N THR A 344 -0.12 -7.66 -6.20
CA THR A 344 -1.31 -7.25 -6.94
C THR A 344 -2.55 -7.33 -6.05
N GLY A 345 -3.45 -6.36 -6.18
CA GLY A 345 -4.73 -6.38 -5.48
C GLY A 345 -4.73 -5.90 -4.03
N ARG A 346 -3.65 -5.25 -3.54
CA ARG A 346 -3.63 -4.51 -2.25
C ARG A 346 -4.48 -3.22 -2.36
N GLU A 347 -5.79 -3.36 -2.45
CA GLU A 347 -6.73 -2.25 -2.30
C GLU A 347 -7.32 -2.28 -0.88
N ILE A 348 -7.04 -1.25 -0.08
CA ILE A 348 -7.70 -1.02 1.23
C ILE A 348 -7.64 -2.26 2.15
N GLY A 349 -6.47 -2.89 2.27
CA GLY A 349 -6.26 -3.99 3.24
C GLY A 349 -6.97 -5.32 2.93
N LEU A 350 -7.66 -5.43 1.79
CA LEU A 350 -8.26 -6.68 1.29
C LEU A 350 -7.61 -7.06 -0.04
N ASN A 351 -7.40 -8.36 -0.26
CA ASN A 351 -6.93 -8.84 -1.57
C ASN A 351 -8.12 -8.92 -2.53
N THR A 352 -8.16 -8.03 -3.53
CA THR A 352 -9.24 -7.97 -4.54
C THR A 352 -9.38 -9.26 -5.35
N MET A 353 -8.32 -10.08 -5.44
CA MET A 353 -8.37 -11.41 -6.05
C MET A 353 -9.35 -12.34 -5.33
N LEU A 354 -9.46 -12.24 -3.99
CA LEU A 354 -10.41 -13.06 -3.21
C LEU A 354 -11.86 -12.66 -3.44
N LEU A 355 -12.10 -11.44 -3.94
CA LEU A 355 -13.42 -10.85 -4.16
C LEU A 355 -13.80 -10.81 -5.65
N SER A 356 -12.97 -11.35 -6.54
CA SER A 356 -13.20 -11.34 -7.99
C SER A 356 -12.97 -12.72 -8.62
N ASP A 357 -13.54 -12.95 -9.83
CA ASP A 357 -13.35 -14.21 -10.59
C ASP A 357 -12.05 -14.21 -11.41
N GLU A 358 -11.46 -13.02 -11.61
CA GLU A 358 -10.27 -12.88 -12.45
C GLU A 358 -9.05 -13.40 -11.69
N LYS A 359 -8.32 -14.35 -12.28
CA LYS A 359 -7.06 -14.87 -11.74
C LYS A 359 -5.87 -14.09 -12.32
N ILE A 360 -4.80 -14.00 -11.55
CA ILE A 360 -3.54 -13.38 -12.00
C ILE A 360 -2.95 -14.21 -13.15
N THR A 361 -2.53 -13.54 -14.23
CA THR A 361 -1.86 -14.20 -15.36
C THR A 361 -0.42 -14.58 -15.01
N LYS A 362 0.15 -15.61 -15.64
CA LYS A 362 1.56 -16.03 -15.42
C LYS A 362 2.55 -14.88 -15.64
N GLU A 363 2.27 -14.01 -16.61
CA GLU A 363 3.07 -12.81 -16.91
C GLU A 363 3.05 -11.78 -15.77
N ASN A 364 1.86 -11.44 -15.25
CA ASN A 364 1.75 -10.52 -14.12
C ASN A 364 2.31 -11.13 -12.84
N GLN A 365 2.11 -12.43 -12.62
CA GLN A 365 2.72 -13.16 -11.51
C GLN A 365 4.25 -13.07 -11.56
N LEU A 366 4.85 -13.20 -12.75
CA LEU A 366 6.30 -13.01 -12.94
C LEU A 366 6.75 -11.60 -12.57
N LEU A 367 6.01 -10.57 -13.00
CA LEU A 367 6.31 -9.18 -12.64
C LEU A 367 6.17 -8.93 -11.13
N ASP A 368 5.15 -9.50 -10.50
CA ASP A 368 4.89 -9.37 -9.06
C ASP A 368 6.01 -9.99 -8.24
N TYR A 369 6.45 -11.19 -8.61
CA TYR A 369 7.59 -11.84 -7.99
C TYR A 369 8.88 -11.04 -8.14
N MET A 370 9.17 -10.54 -9.35
CA MET A 370 10.34 -9.69 -9.61
C MET A 370 10.28 -8.39 -8.77
N ASN A 371 9.14 -7.70 -8.79
CA ASN A 371 8.94 -6.46 -8.05
C ASN A 371 9.02 -6.68 -6.53
N THR A 372 8.54 -7.82 -6.05
CA THR A 372 8.58 -8.18 -4.63
C THR A 372 10.01 -8.47 -4.17
N ALA A 373 10.82 -9.18 -4.96
CA ALA A 373 12.23 -9.41 -4.65
C ALA A 373 13.00 -8.09 -4.51
N LEU A 374 12.81 -7.17 -5.48
CA LEU A 374 13.35 -5.82 -5.44
C LEU A 374 12.85 -5.02 -4.22
N TYR A 375 11.56 -5.10 -3.93
CA TYR A 375 10.93 -4.41 -2.79
C TYR A 375 11.50 -4.87 -1.46
N LEU A 376 11.60 -6.18 -1.23
CA LEU A 376 12.10 -6.76 0.01
C LEU A 376 13.56 -6.39 0.24
N ASN A 377 14.41 -6.53 -0.79
CA ASN A 377 15.83 -6.14 -0.71
C ASN A 377 16.02 -4.63 -0.47
N ARG A 378 15.36 -3.77 -1.26
CA ARG A 378 15.45 -2.31 -1.12
C ARG A 378 14.90 -1.83 0.22
N SER A 379 13.86 -2.46 0.74
CA SER A 379 13.25 -2.10 2.03
C SER A 379 14.08 -2.52 3.23
N MET A 380 14.93 -3.56 3.11
CA MET A 380 15.95 -3.87 4.11
C MET A 380 17.08 -2.81 4.15
N ILE A 381 17.33 -2.10 3.05
CA ILE A 381 18.35 -1.03 2.98
C ILE A 381 17.75 0.31 3.43
N LYS A 382 16.63 0.72 2.83
CA LYS A 382 16.02 2.04 3.03
C LYS A 382 14.50 1.96 2.86
N PRO A 383 13.78 1.53 3.90
CA PRO A 383 12.32 1.46 3.83
C PRO A 383 11.72 2.87 3.71
N SER A 384 10.63 2.98 2.95
CA SER A 384 9.95 4.26 2.79
C SER A 384 9.21 4.66 4.07
N LYS A 385 9.11 5.97 4.36
CA LYS A 385 8.36 6.44 5.52
C LYS A 385 6.89 6.03 5.47
N ALA A 386 6.29 6.05 4.28
CA ALA A 386 4.92 5.61 4.07
C ALA A 386 4.76 4.11 4.42
N SER A 387 5.68 3.25 3.97
CA SER A 387 5.63 1.81 4.30
C SER A 387 5.77 1.56 5.80
N LEU A 388 6.63 2.31 6.49
CA LEU A 388 6.82 2.20 7.94
C LEU A 388 5.58 2.66 8.73
N LEU A 389 4.95 3.75 8.28
CA LEU A 389 3.74 4.29 8.91
C LEU A 389 2.50 3.46 8.60
N ALA A 390 2.35 2.95 7.37
CA ALA A 390 1.25 2.07 7.00
C ALA A 390 1.28 0.79 7.84
N ASN A 391 2.48 0.29 8.16
CA ASN A 391 2.62 -0.85 9.05
C ASN A 391 2.10 -0.60 10.47
N LEU A 392 1.87 0.63 10.93
CA LEU A 392 1.28 0.88 12.26
C LEU A 392 -0.08 0.22 12.49
N ILE A 393 -0.78 -0.16 11.40
CA ILE A 393 -2.14 -0.73 11.43
C ILE A 393 -2.12 -2.24 11.07
N HIS A 394 -0.97 -2.83 10.74
CA HIS A 394 -0.83 -4.27 10.39
C HIS A 394 -0.32 -5.16 11.54
N SER A 395 -1.05 -6.22 11.91
CA SER A 395 -0.70 -7.11 13.05
C SER A 395 0.70 -7.74 12.95
N HIS A 396 1.21 -7.95 11.74
CA HIS A 396 2.55 -8.50 11.51
C HIS A 396 3.59 -7.39 11.27
N PRO A 397 4.83 -7.56 11.76
CA PRO A 397 5.96 -6.76 11.30
C PRO A 397 6.10 -6.89 9.77
N PRO A 398 6.67 -5.88 9.08
CA PRO A 398 6.87 -5.95 7.64
C PRO A 398 7.73 -7.16 7.25
N SER A 399 7.38 -7.84 6.16
CA SER A 399 8.07 -9.06 5.73
C SER A 399 9.58 -8.88 5.51
N TYR A 400 10.02 -7.71 5.07
CA TYR A 400 11.46 -7.42 4.94
C TYR A 400 12.20 -7.34 6.30
N HIS A 401 11.53 -6.95 7.39
CA HIS A 401 12.11 -7.04 8.74
C HIS A 401 12.09 -8.48 9.26
N ARG A 402 11.02 -9.24 9.00
CA ARG A 402 10.92 -10.65 9.36
C ARG A 402 12.01 -11.47 8.68
N ILE A 403 12.17 -11.33 7.36
CA ILE A 403 13.22 -11.99 6.59
C ILE A 403 14.61 -11.62 7.14
N ALA A 404 14.83 -10.35 7.49
CA ALA A 404 16.09 -9.93 8.11
C ALA A 404 16.34 -10.60 9.48
N ALA A 405 15.30 -10.80 10.30
CA ALA A 405 15.40 -11.46 11.60
C ALA A 405 15.58 -12.98 11.49
N ILE A 406 14.89 -13.61 10.53
CA ILE A 406 14.94 -15.04 10.29
C ILE A 406 16.32 -15.44 9.74
N LEU A 407 16.82 -14.74 8.72
CA LEU A 407 18.07 -15.10 8.04
C LEU A 407 19.34 -14.54 8.71
N GLY A 408 19.23 -13.45 9.48
CA GLY A 408 20.34 -12.83 10.22
C GLY A 408 20.39 -13.23 11.70
N SER A 409 21.51 -13.11 12.41
CA SER A 409 21.67 -13.64 13.79
C SER A 409 21.34 -12.65 14.93
N GLU A 410 21.15 -11.36 14.63
CA GLU A 410 21.29 -10.30 15.65
C GLU A 410 19.99 -9.69 16.21
N LEU A 411 18.82 -10.06 15.67
CA LEU A 411 17.54 -9.46 16.05
C LEU A 411 16.80 -10.27 17.11
N LYS A 412 16.47 -9.61 18.23
CA LYS A 412 15.55 -10.15 19.25
C LYS A 412 14.09 -9.87 18.82
N PRO A 413 13.13 -10.74 19.14
CA PRO A 413 11.71 -10.55 18.80
C PRO A 413 11.13 -9.20 19.27
N SER A 414 11.53 -8.74 20.46
CA SER A 414 11.09 -7.45 20.99
C SER A 414 11.58 -6.26 20.16
N LYS A 415 12.82 -6.33 19.63
CA LYS A 415 13.36 -5.29 18.76
C LYS A 415 12.69 -5.31 17.40
N GLU A 416 12.47 -6.50 16.85
CA GLU A 416 11.80 -6.69 15.56
C GLU A 416 10.41 -6.05 15.53
N ALA A 417 9.60 -6.31 16.57
CA ALA A 417 8.25 -5.77 16.72
C ALA A 417 8.17 -4.23 16.59
N VAL A 418 9.20 -3.54 17.07
CA VAL A 418 9.28 -2.06 17.09
C VAL A 418 10.19 -1.46 16.01
N LEU A 419 10.84 -2.29 15.17
CA LEU A 419 11.68 -1.81 14.08
C LEU A 419 10.99 -0.80 13.16
N PRO A 420 9.69 -0.96 12.80
CA PRO A 420 8.99 0.02 11.97
C PRO A 420 9.05 1.45 12.54
N PHE A 421 8.92 1.59 13.87
CA PHE A 421 9.01 2.85 14.58
C PHE A 421 10.46 3.37 14.65
N ILE A 422 11.40 2.49 15.02
CA ILE A 422 12.82 2.85 15.15
C ILE A 422 13.39 3.32 13.80
N CYS A 423 13.01 2.65 12.72
CA CYS A 423 13.46 2.94 11.36
C CYS A 423 12.78 4.18 10.74
N LEU A 424 11.89 4.90 11.44
CA LEU A 424 11.46 6.24 11.00
C LEU A 424 12.63 7.24 11.01
N LYS A 425 13.64 7.02 11.87
CA LYS A 425 14.86 7.81 11.93
C LYS A 425 15.91 7.29 10.95
N LYS A 426 16.38 8.17 10.03
CA LYS A 426 17.36 7.83 8.98
C LYS A 426 18.67 7.21 9.50
N SER A 427 19.17 7.66 10.66
CA SER A 427 20.41 7.09 11.22
C SER A 427 20.21 5.64 11.68
N LYS A 428 19.01 5.30 12.15
CA LYS A 428 18.67 3.92 12.53
C LYS A 428 18.47 3.05 11.30
N GLN A 429 17.86 3.57 10.22
CA GLN A 429 17.78 2.84 8.94
C GLN A 429 19.16 2.36 8.48
N LYS A 430 20.17 3.24 8.46
CA LYS A 430 21.54 2.87 8.09
C LYS A 430 22.15 1.83 9.02
N LYS A 431 22.01 2.03 10.33
CA LYS A 431 22.51 1.08 11.33
C LYS A 431 21.96 -0.33 11.06
N TYR A 432 20.67 -0.45 10.76
CA TYR A 432 20.05 -1.74 10.48
C TYR A 432 20.35 -2.25 9.08
N ALA A 433 20.48 -1.39 8.07
CA ALA A 433 20.92 -1.81 6.73
C ALA A 433 22.29 -2.50 6.74
N ILE A 434 23.22 -2.01 7.57
CA ILE A 434 24.52 -2.68 7.81
C ILE A 434 24.31 -4.04 8.48
N LYS A 435 23.51 -4.09 9.56
CA LYS A 435 23.20 -5.34 10.27
C LYS A 435 22.48 -6.38 9.41
N PHE A 436 21.71 -5.94 8.42
CA PHE A 436 20.95 -6.81 7.53
C PHE A 436 21.75 -7.28 6.33
N HIS A 437 23.04 -6.95 6.22
CA HIS A 437 23.88 -7.35 5.08
C HIS A 437 23.87 -8.88 4.84
N ASP A 438 24.23 -9.67 5.85
CA ASP A 438 24.24 -11.14 5.75
C ASP A 438 22.86 -11.72 5.41
N ALA A 439 21.81 -11.17 6.03
CA ALA A 439 20.43 -11.58 5.72
C ALA A 439 20.03 -11.27 4.27
N ARG A 440 20.48 -10.13 3.72
CA ARG A 440 20.23 -9.77 2.31
C ARG A 440 20.94 -10.69 1.34
N GLU A 441 22.19 -11.07 1.60
CA GLU A 441 22.92 -12.02 0.75
C GLU A 441 22.28 -13.41 0.77
N LYS A 442 21.86 -13.89 1.94
CA LYS A 442 21.09 -15.15 2.05
C LYS A 442 19.76 -15.06 1.32
N PHE A 443 19.02 -13.97 1.51
CA PHE A 443 17.74 -13.74 0.83
C PHE A 443 17.91 -13.68 -0.68
N LYS A 444 18.98 -13.05 -1.18
CA LYS A 444 19.32 -13.01 -2.61
C LYS A 444 19.42 -14.41 -3.20
N ILE A 445 20.15 -15.32 -2.56
CA ILE A 445 20.28 -16.71 -3.03
C ILE A 445 18.91 -17.40 -3.06
N ILE A 446 18.13 -17.25 -1.98
CA ILE A 446 16.80 -17.84 -1.85
C ILE A 446 15.84 -17.34 -2.93
N ALA A 447 15.74 -16.02 -3.11
CA ALA A 447 14.85 -15.40 -4.06
C ALA A 447 15.23 -15.74 -5.51
N ASN A 448 16.53 -15.73 -5.84
CA ASN A 448 17.01 -16.12 -7.16
C ASN A 448 16.67 -17.58 -7.50
N ASN A 449 17.00 -18.51 -6.62
CA ASN A 449 16.74 -19.94 -6.87
C ASN A 449 15.25 -20.20 -7.04
N LYS A 450 14.43 -19.66 -6.13
CA LYS A 450 12.97 -19.80 -6.19
C LYS A 450 12.39 -19.21 -7.48
N PHE A 451 12.79 -17.99 -7.84
CA PHE A 451 12.28 -17.32 -9.04
C PHE A 451 12.64 -18.10 -10.31
N LYS A 452 13.89 -18.57 -10.41
CA LYS A 452 14.37 -19.37 -11.54
C LYS A 452 13.66 -20.70 -11.67
N GLU A 453 13.48 -21.41 -10.55
CA GLU A 453 12.78 -22.69 -10.51
C GLU A 453 11.30 -22.52 -10.89
N PHE A 454 10.61 -21.57 -10.25
CA PHE A 454 9.17 -21.38 -10.41
C PHE A 454 8.76 -20.93 -11.82
N PHE A 455 9.58 -20.10 -12.48
CA PHE A 455 9.31 -19.61 -13.84
C PHE A 455 10.13 -20.31 -14.94
N GLU A 456 10.90 -21.35 -14.59
CA GLU A 456 11.78 -22.09 -15.50
C GLU A 456 12.81 -21.19 -16.23
N ILE A 457 13.38 -20.24 -15.49
CA ILE A 457 14.30 -19.23 -16.03
C ILE A 457 15.74 -19.60 -15.69
N LYS A 458 16.56 -19.84 -16.72
CA LYS A 458 17.97 -20.18 -16.52
C LYS A 458 18.80 -18.99 -16.00
N ASN A 459 18.55 -17.79 -16.55
CA ASN A 459 19.35 -16.61 -16.26
C ASN A 459 18.48 -15.33 -16.25
N VAL A 460 18.55 -14.58 -15.15
CA VAL A 460 17.76 -13.36 -14.92
C VAL A 460 18.23 -12.20 -15.82
N SER A 461 19.53 -12.12 -16.13
CA SER A 461 20.07 -11.08 -17.04
C SER A 461 19.44 -11.19 -18.43
N LEU A 462 19.40 -12.41 -18.99
CA LEU A 462 18.74 -12.67 -20.28
C LEU A 462 17.24 -12.37 -20.23
N LEU A 463 16.56 -12.64 -19.11
CA LEU A 463 15.17 -12.24 -18.92
C LEU A 463 15.01 -10.72 -18.98
N MET A 464 15.87 -9.95 -18.30
CA MET A 464 15.79 -8.48 -18.31
C MET A 464 15.95 -7.90 -19.73
N GLU A 465 16.84 -8.50 -20.53
CA GLU A 465 17.00 -8.16 -21.94
C GLU A 465 15.75 -8.50 -22.75
N LYS A 466 15.18 -9.71 -22.57
CA LYS A 466 13.93 -10.13 -23.23
C LYS A 466 12.77 -9.20 -22.91
N LEU A 467 12.65 -8.76 -21.65
CA LEU A 467 11.66 -7.79 -21.19
C LEU A 467 11.96 -6.35 -21.65
N ARG A 468 13.06 -6.14 -22.39
CA ARG A 468 13.50 -4.84 -22.92
C ARG A 468 13.66 -3.78 -21.83
N ARG A 469 14.09 -4.21 -20.64
CA ARG A 469 14.13 -3.37 -19.43
C ARG A 469 15.02 -2.14 -19.57
N LYS A 470 16.04 -2.20 -20.44
CA LYS A 470 16.94 -1.09 -20.77
C LYS A 470 16.20 0.17 -21.26
N LYS A 471 15.04 -0.01 -21.90
CA LYS A 471 14.17 1.10 -22.34
C LYS A 471 13.70 2.00 -21.20
N LEU A 472 13.63 1.50 -19.96
CA LEU A 472 13.29 2.32 -18.79
C LEU A 472 14.35 3.39 -18.49
N TYR A 473 15.58 3.23 -19.01
CA TYR A 473 16.72 4.11 -18.77
C TYR A 473 17.11 4.94 -19.99
N GLN A 474 16.37 4.84 -21.10
CA GLN A 474 16.72 5.49 -22.37
C GLN A 474 16.87 7.02 -22.25
N PHE A 475 16.16 7.65 -21.31
CA PHE A 475 16.23 9.10 -21.06
C PHE A 475 17.17 9.48 -19.89
N ASP A 476 17.87 8.50 -19.33
CA ASP A 476 18.85 8.69 -18.25
C ASP A 476 20.28 8.38 -18.71
N ILE A 477 20.46 7.54 -19.73
CA ILE A 477 21.76 7.26 -20.34
C ILE A 477 22.37 8.56 -20.92
N GLU A 478 23.70 8.66 -20.84
CA GLU A 478 24.53 9.83 -21.17
C GLU A 478 24.29 11.07 -20.28
N LYS A 479 23.51 10.97 -19.20
CA LYS A 479 23.36 12.09 -18.24
C LYS A 479 24.28 11.95 -17.04
N SER A 480 24.63 13.09 -16.45
CA SER A 480 25.51 13.18 -15.29
C SER A 480 24.72 13.10 -13.99
N TYR A 481 25.21 12.29 -13.05
CA TYR A 481 24.55 12.04 -11.78
C TYR A 481 25.53 12.01 -10.61
N ILE A 482 25.04 12.47 -9.46
CA ILE A 482 25.63 12.18 -8.16
C ILE A 482 25.01 10.88 -7.64
N PHE A 483 25.81 9.83 -7.57
CA PHE A 483 25.46 8.56 -6.98
C PHE A 483 25.86 8.56 -5.51
N LYS A 484 24.87 8.41 -4.64
CA LYS A 484 25.10 8.36 -3.20
C LYS A 484 24.73 6.99 -2.65
N ASN A 485 25.70 6.32 -2.04
CA ASN A 485 25.47 5.07 -1.33
C ASN A 485 24.54 5.28 -0.13
N LEU A 486 23.48 4.49 -0.05
CA LEU A 486 22.43 4.61 0.96
C LEU A 486 22.87 4.17 2.36
N ILE A 487 23.93 3.35 2.44
CA ILE A 487 24.48 2.78 3.67
C ILE A 487 25.69 3.58 4.15
N THR A 488 26.73 3.70 3.31
CA THR A 488 28.03 4.31 3.68
C THR A 488 28.06 5.83 3.56
N ASP A 489 27.05 6.43 2.90
CA ASP A 489 27.01 7.83 2.44
C ASP A 489 28.10 8.24 1.45
N GLU A 490 28.91 7.31 0.96
CA GLU A 490 29.89 7.57 -0.08
C GLU A 490 29.23 8.13 -1.34
N ILE A 491 29.89 9.08 -1.97
CA ILE A 491 29.42 9.82 -3.13
C ILE A 491 30.37 9.59 -4.29
N ILE A 492 29.82 9.13 -5.41
CA ILE A 492 30.48 8.98 -6.70
C ILE A 492 29.81 9.94 -7.68
N ILE A 493 30.60 10.65 -8.48
CA ILE A 493 30.11 11.64 -9.43
C ILE A 493 30.53 11.19 -10.82
N GLY A 494 29.57 10.94 -11.69
CA GLY A 494 29.89 10.46 -13.03
C GLY A 494 28.70 10.44 -13.98
N GLN A 495 28.99 10.09 -15.22
CA GLN A 495 28.00 9.97 -16.28
C GLN A 495 27.48 8.54 -16.34
N LEU A 496 26.16 8.36 -16.41
CA LEU A 496 25.55 7.04 -16.59
C LEU A 496 25.70 6.63 -18.07
N LYS A 497 26.62 5.71 -18.37
CA LYS A 497 26.90 5.25 -19.73
C LYS A 497 26.00 4.11 -20.13
N ASP A 498 25.76 3.17 -19.22
CA ASP A 498 24.92 2.02 -19.53
C ASP A 498 24.28 1.39 -18.28
N ILE A 499 23.38 0.44 -18.53
CA ILE A 499 22.83 -0.49 -17.54
C ILE A 499 23.26 -1.90 -17.93
N GLN A 500 24.01 -2.55 -17.03
CA GLN A 500 24.34 -3.96 -17.14
C GLN A 500 23.34 -4.77 -16.33
N PHE A 501 22.74 -5.81 -16.94
CA PHE A 501 21.88 -6.73 -16.20
C PHE A 501 22.68 -7.88 -15.62
N VAL A 502 22.37 -8.19 -14.36
CA VAL A 502 23.02 -9.26 -13.59
C VAL A 502 22.04 -10.40 -13.41
N ASP A 503 22.57 -11.61 -13.26
CA ASP A 503 21.82 -12.78 -12.84
C ASP A 503 21.44 -12.70 -11.33
N ASP A 504 20.65 -11.69 -10.97
CA ASP A 504 20.18 -11.42 -9.61
C ASP A 504 18.80 -10.73 -9.62
N ILE A 505 17.74 -11.44 -9.22
CA ILE A 505 16.37 -10.90 -9.20
C ILE A 505 16.15 -9.83 -8.11
N THR A 506 16.98 -9.80 -7.07
CA THR A 506 16.83 -8.84 -5.96
C THR A 506 17.47 -7.48 -6.25
N ASP A 507 18.39 -7.44 -7.21
CA ASP A 507 19.00 -6.22 -7.76
C ASP A 507 19.57 -6.48 -9.17
N PRO A 508 18.70 -6.64 -10.19
CA PRO A 508 19.13 -7.04 -11.52
C PRO A 508 19.85 -5.93 -12.27
N ASP A 509 19.67 -4.67 -11.84
CA ASP A 509 20.14 -3.49 -12.55
C ASP A 509 21.49 -3.02 -11.94
N ARG A 510 22.59 -3.03 -12.72
CA ARG A 510 23.87 -2.37 -12.39
C ARG A 510 24.09 -1.15 -13.26
N TYR A 511 24.36 -0.02 -12.64
CA TYR A 511 24.77 1.21 -13.32
C TYR A 511 26.23 1.09 -13.78
N VAL A 512 26.47 1.34 -15.05
CA VAL A 512 27.82 1.50 -15.63
C VAL A 512 28.10 2.99 -15.71
N ILE A 513 29.03 3.47 -14.89
CA ILE A 513 29.26 4.89 -14.66
C ILE A 513 30.68 5.24 -15.05
N LEU A 514 30.84 6.28 -15.87
CA LEU A 514 32.13 6.90 -16.13
C LEU A 514 32.38 7.99 -15.09
N ASP A 515 33.37 7.79 -14.22
CA ASP A 515 33.71 8.74 -13.17
C ASP A 515 34.24 10.06 -13.75
N SER A 516 33.72 11.17 -13.22
CA SER A 516 34.06 12.50 -13.71
C SER A 516 35.47 12.98 -13.31
N LYS A 517 36.08 12.40 -12.28
CA LYS A 517 37.41 12.76 -11.78
C LYS A 517 38.49 11.82 -12.28
N THR A 518 38.24 10.51 -12.18
CA THR A 518 39.27 9.49 -12.47
C THR A 518 39.16 8.91 -13.87
N THR A 519 38.09 9.24 -14.62
CA THR A 519 37.73 8.65 -15.93
C THR A 519 37.64 7.13 -15.94
N GLN A 520 37.59 6.50 -14.77
CA GLN A 520 37.41 5.06 -14.60
C GLN A 520 35.93 4.67 -14.69
N ILE A 521 35.68 3.42 -15.09
CA ILE A 521 34.33 2.86 -15.13
C ILE A 521 34.02 2.15 -13.82
N TYR A 522 32.94 2.55 -13.16
CA TYR A 522 32.40 1.91 -11.97
C TYR A 522 31.11 1.15 -12.27
N TYR A 523 30.94 0.00 -11.60
CA TYR A 523 29.73 -0.82 -11.67
C TYR A 523 29.00 -0.75 -10.33
N LEU A 524 27.87 -0.04 -10.29
CA LEU A 524 27.14 0.21 -9.05
C LEU A 524 25.78 -0.52 -9.04
N ASN A 525 25.58 -1.36 -8.04
CA ASN A 525 24.30 -2.04 -7.78
C ASN A 525 23.18 -1.03 -7.50
N SER A 526 22.09 -1.06 -8.28
CA SER A 526 21.08 0.00 -8.25
C SER A 526 20.40 0.17 -6.89
N SER A 527 20.22 -0.92 -6.13
CA SER A 527 19.54 -0.91 -4.84
C SER A 527 20.31 -0.16 -3.76
N LEU A 528 21.63 -0.06 -3.88
CA LEU A 528 22.51 0.56 -2.89
C LEU A 528 22.68 2.06 -3.11
N TYR A 529 22.30 2.60 -4.27
CA TYR A 529 22.59 3.98 -4.64
C TYR A 529 21.32 4.78 -4.94
N SER A 530 21.24 5.99 -4.37
CA SER A 530 20.37 7.04 -4.90
C SER A 530 21.11 7.88 -5.92
N ARG A 531 20.44 8.27 -7.00
CA ARG A 531 20.99 9.14 -8.04
C ARG A 531 20.29 10.51 -8.04
N THR A 532 21.07 11.57 -8.19
CA THR A 532 20.58 12.96 -8.38
C THR A 532 21.21 13.49 -9.65
N GLN A 533 20.40 13.83 -10.66
CA GLN A 533 20.91 14.39 -11.92
C GLN A 533 21.51 15.78 -11.66
N TYR A 534 22.58 16.11 -12.35
CA TYR A 534 23.11 17.46 -12.42
C TYR A 534 23.65 17.75 -13.83
N ASP A 535 23.61 19.01 -14.20
CA ASP A 535 24.19 19.57 -15.42
C ASP A 535 25.26 20.61 -15.01
N LEU A 536 26.52 20.34 -15.33
CA LEU A 536 27.65 21.24 -15.06
C LEU A 536 27.65 22.42 -16.01
N LYS A 537 28.14 23.58 -15.53
CA LYS A 537 28.18 24.86 -16.23
C LYS A 537 26.79 25.43 -16.59
N GLU A 538 25.72 24.80 -16.10
CA GLU A 538 24.35 25.24 -16.30
C GLU A 538 23.81 26.03 -15.11
N GLN A 539 22.76 26.81 -15.39
CA GLN A 539 22.11 27.68 -14.41
C GLN A 539 20.96 26.98 -13.67
N TYR A 540 20.78 27.33 -12.40
CA TYR A 540 19.76 26.78 -11.50
C TYR A 540 19.06 27.89 -10.70
N PHE A 541 17.78 27.67 -10.41
CA PHE A 541 17.02 28.51 -9.48
C PHE A 541 16.81 27.78 -8.15
N LEU A 542 17.65 28.05 -7.15
CA LEU A 542 17.54 27.40 -5.84
C LEU A 542 16.32 27.90 -5.03
N ASN A 543 16.02 29.21 -5.09
CA ASN A 543 14.95 29.87 -4.33
C ASN A 543 14.10 30.84 -5.19
N ASN A 544 14.04 30.66 -6.52
CA ASN A 544 13.35 31.54 -7.49
C ASN A 544 13.83 33.01 -7.60
N ILE A 545 14.86 33.47 -6.88
CA ILE A 545 15.24 34.89 -6.88
C ILE A 545 16.16 35.24 -8.06
N LEU A 546 17.33 34.58 -8.13
CA LEU A 546 18.32 34.79 -9.19
C LEU A 546 18.93 33.45 -9.62
N PRO A 547 19.27 33.29 -10.91
CA PRO A 547 19.91 32.08 -11.40
C PRO A 547 21.36 32.04 -10.91
N VAL A 548 21.79 30.85 -10.50
CA VAL A 548 23.17 30.58 -10.11
C VAL A 548 23.75 29.47 -10.98
N SER A 549 24.97 29.64 -11.46
CA SER A 549 25.65 28.71 -12.36
C SER A 549 26.40 27.64 -11.57
N LEU A 550 26.13 26.36 -11.80
CA LEU A 550 26.84 25.26 -11.14
C LEU A 550 28.19 25.03 -11.84
N ILE A 551 29.30 25.40 -11.21
CA ILE A 551 30.62 25.33 -11.83
C ILE A 551 31.34 24.04 -11.50
N ASN A 552 31.21 23.59 -10.26
CA ASN A 552 31.92 22.42 -9.79
C ASN A 552 31.18 21.77 -8.61
N ILE A 553 31.49 20.49 -8.37
CA ILE A 553 31.03 19.73 -7.22
C ILE A 553 32.27 19.21 -6.52
N LYS A 554 32.59 19.80 -5.36
CA LYS A 554 33.74 19.36 -4.56
C LYS A 554 33.30 18.34 -3.52
N LEU A 555 33.97 17.20 -3.50
CA LEU A 555 33.84 16.21 -2.43
C LEU A 555 34.95 16.43 -1.39
N ASP A 556 34.70 16.00 -0.17
CA ASP A 556 35.74 15.89 0.86
C ASP A 556 36.68 14.71 0.56
N GLU A 557 37.81 14.64 1.27
CA GLU A 557 38.81 13.55 1.11
C GLU A 557 38.19 12.15 1.31
N THR A 558 37.16 12.05 2.16
CA THR A 558 36.47 10.78 2.42
C THR A 558 35.37 10.44 1.42
N ASN A 559 35.11 11.31 0.44
CA ASN A 559 33.98 11.26 -0.51
C ASN A 559 32.60 11.06 0.14
N LYS A 560 32.42 11.34 1.44
CA LYS A 560 31.14 11.19 2.16
C LYS A 560 30.37 12.50 2.27
N LYS A 561 31.06 13.62 2.19
CA LYS A 561 30.47 14.96 2.18
C LYS A 561 30.94 15.67 0.92
N GLY A 562 30.20 16.71 0.57
CA GLY A 562 30.55 17.51 -0.58
C GLY A 562 29.65 18.72 -0.67
N HIS A 563 30.06 19.63 -1.53
CA HIS A 563 29.39 20.89 -1.76
C HIS A 563 29.26 21.13 -3.25
N TYR A 564 28.08 21.62 -3.63
CA TYR A 564 27.89 22.31 -4.89
C TYR A 564 28.56 23.68 -4.79
N LEU A 565 29.35 24.03 -5.81
CA LEU A 565 29.92 25.35 -5.98
C LEU A 565 29.16 26.07 -7.09
N PHE A 566 28.42 27.09 -6.70
CA PHE A 566 27.72 27.96 -7.61
C PHE A 566 28.40 29.32 -7.73
N LEU A 567 28.25 29.99 -8.87
CA LEU A 567 28.46 31.43 -9.00
C LEU A 567 27.12 32.13 -9.21
N ASP A 568 26.94 33.28 -8.58
CA ASP A 568 25.89 34.22 -8.97
C ASP A 568 26.32 35.06 -10.19
N LYS A 569 25.49 36.01 -10.58
CA LYS A 569 25.77 36.92 -11.70
C LYS A 569 26.94 37.86 -11.46
N ASP A 570 27.24 38.14 -10.19
CA ASP A 570 28.31 39.04 -9.75
C ASP A 570 29.62 38.27 -9.47
N ASN A 571 29.69 37.01 -9.90
CA ASN A 571 30.80 36.08 -9.66
C ASN A 571 31.11 35.78 -8.19
N ASN A 572 30.16 35.99 -7.28
CA ASN A 572 30.29 35.55 -5.89
C ASN A 572 30.12 34.04 -5.78
N LYS A 573 31.01 33.40 -5.02
CA LYS A 573 31.00 31.95 -4.79
C LYS A 573 29.97 31.58 -3.73
N ILE A 574 28.96 30.80 -4.12
CA ILE A 574 27.95 30.25 -3.23
C ILE A 574 28.18 28.76 -3.04
N GLN A 575 28.51 28.37 -1.81
CA GLN A 575 28.72 26.97 -1.45
C GLN A 575 27.47 26.38 -0.78
N LYS A 576 26.97 25.25 -1.30
CA LYS A 576 25.80 24.56 -0.73
C LYS A 576 26.09 23.07 -0.50
N PRO A 577 25.85 22.52 0.70
CA PRO A 577 26.17 21.13 1.00
C PRO A 577 25.22 20.16 0.28
N ILE A 578 25.77 19.13 -0.37
CA ILE A 578 25.02 18.13 -1.16
C ILE A 578 23.93 17.46 -0.31
N ARG A 579 24.22 17.15 0.96
CA ARG A 579 23.29 16.43 1.85
C ARG A 579 22.05 17.23 2.24
N LYS A 580 22.12 18.57 2.28
CA LYS A 580 20.99 19.44 2.69
C LYS A 580 20.33 20.12 1.49
N THR A 581 20.98 20.12 0.33
CA THR A 581 20.52 20.83 -0.87
C THR A 581 19.85 19.84 -1.81
N LYS A 582 18.57 20.09 -2.12
CA LYS A 582 17.87 19.35 -3.16
C LYS A 582 17.97 20.14 -4.44
N LEU A 583 18.68 19.60 -5.43
CA LEU A 583 18.92 20.28 -6.69
C LEU A 583 17.62 20.27 -7.54
N PRO A 584 17.10 21.43 -7.97
CA PRO A 584 16.03 21.50 -8.96
C PRO A 584 16.55 21.12 -10.36
N ASN A 585 15.67 21.05 -11.35
CA ASN A 585 16.12 20.99 -12.75
C ASN A 585 16.86 22.28 -13.13
N SER A 586 17.86 22.13 -14.01
CA SER A 586 18.57 23.24 -14.62
C SER A 586 17.68 24.03 -15.58
N ILE A 587 18.09 25.26 -15.89
CA ILE A 587 17.46 26.07 -16.94
C ILE A 587 17.62 25.39 -18.32
N LEU A 588 18.68 24.60 -18.51
CA LEU A 588 18.87 23.79 -19.72
C LEU A 588 17.65 22.92 -20.03
N PHE A 589 17.02 22.33 -19.01
CA PHE A 589 15.79 21.56 -19.22
C PHE A 589 14.68 22.40 -19.87
N ILE A 590 14.47 23.65 -19.40
CA ILE A 590 13.43 24.55 -19.91
C ILE A 590 13.79 24.97 -21.34
N LYS A 591 15.05 25.34 -21.59
CA LYS A 591 15.54 25.70 -22.93
C LYS A 591 15.38 24.54 -23.93
N ASN A 592 15.64 23.32 -23.49
CA ASN A 592 15.50 22.10 -24.31
C ASN A 592 14.05 21.73 -24.62
N LEU A 593 13.05 22.43 -24.05
CA LEU A 593 11.66 22.27 -24.50
C LEU A 593 11.44 22.85 -25.90
N LYS A 594 12.29 23.80 -26.33
CA LYS A 594 12.25 24.34 -27.69
C LYS A 594 12.32 23.20 -28.71
N ASP A 595 11.47 23.28 -29.73
CA ASP A 595 11.37 22.28 -30.79
C ASP A 595 11.07 20.87 -30.26
N HIS A 596 10.34 20.76 -29.16
CA HIS A 596 9.84 19.49 -28.64
C HIS A 596 8.31 19.51 -28.50
N ASP A 597 7.72 18.32 -28.62
CA ASP A 597 6.30 18.10 -28.38
C ASP A 597 6.08 18.10 -26.86
N ILE A 598 5.18 18.94 -26.38
CA ILE A 598 4.82 19.13 -24.97
C ILE A 598 3.35 18.77 -24.76
N PHE A 599 3.01 18.34 -23.55
CA PHE A 599 1.67 17.86 -23.21
C PHE A 599 1.00 18.87 -22.30
N PHE A 600 0.16 19.73 -22.87
CA PHE A 600 -0.45 20.87 -22.20
C PHE A 600 -1.84 20.52 -21.67
N ARG A 601 -2.07 20.72 -20.36
CA ARG A 601 -3.30 20.39 -19.67
C ARG A 601 -4.10 21.64 -19.31
N ILE A 602 -5.31 21.75 -19.86
CA ILE A 602 -6.26 22.84 -19.63
C ILE A 602 -7.56 22.25 -19.11
N ARG A 603 -7.97 22.62 -17.89
CA ARG A 603 -9.25 22.18 -17.28
C ARG A 603 -9.50 20.65 -17.37
N GLY A 604 -8.43 19.86 -17.28
CA GLY A 604 -8.47 18.39 -17.32
C GLY A 604 -8.11 17.78 -18.68
N ASP A 605 -8.37 18.49 -19.77
CA ASP A 605 -8.06 18.10 -21.15
C ASP A 605 -6.56 18.15 -21.40
N LEU A 606 -5.95 17.06 -21.88
CA LEU A 606 -4.53 17.00 -22.22
C LEU A 606 -4.35 17.03 -23.73
N ARG A 607 -3.66 18.03 -24.25
CA ARG A 607 -3.41 18.21 -25.69
C ARG A 607 -1.92 18.25 -25.99
N ILE A 608 -1.59 17.96 -27.24
CA ILE A 608 -0.21 18.02 -27.73
C ILE A 608 0.02 19.39 -28.35
N PHE A 609 1.03 20.08 -27.84
CA PHE A 609 1.54 21.31 -28.39
C PHE A 609 2.99 21.11 -28.83
N ARG A 610 3.46 21.94 -29.74
CA ARG A 610 4.86 22.08 -30.11
C ARG A 610 5.37 23.36 -29.47
N CYS A 611 6.42 23.28 -28.65
CA CYS A 611 7.06 24.49 -28.16
C CYS A 611 7.94 25.05 -29.29
N VAL A 612 7.54 26.20 -29.83
CA VAL A 612 8.21 26.87 -30.96
C VAL A 612 9.43 27.63 -30.47
N ASN A 613 9.29 28.31 -29.34
CA ASN A 613 10.36 29.11 -28.77
C ASN A 613 10.29 29.18 -27.25
N VAL A 614 11.44 29.47 -26.64
CA VAL A 614 11.58 29.68 -25.20
C VAL A 614 12.35 30.98 -25.01
N THR A 615 11.69 32.02 -24.51
CA THR A 615 12.36 33.30 -24.25
C THR A 615 12.97 33.27 -22.85
N PRO A 616 14.31 33.40 -22.72
CA PRO A 616 14.97 33.38 -21.42
C PRO A 616 14.69 34.66 -20.64
N ALA A 617 14.70 34.56 -19.31
CA ALA A 617 14.54 35.71 -18.42
C ALA A 617 15.44 35.64 -17.19
N ASN A 618 15.50 36.75 -16.45
CA ASN A 618 16.34 36.87 -15.25
C ASN A 618 15.73 36.19 -14.02
N LYS A 619 14.40 36.14 -13.93
CA LYS A 619 13.67 35.38 -12.89
C LYS A 619 12.98 34.20 -13.56
N LEU A 620 12.83 33.10 -12.81
CA LEU A 620 12.19 31.88 -13.32
C LEU A 620 10.76 32.15 -13.82
N ASP A 621 10.04 33.01 -13.10
CA ASP A 621 8.67 33.41 -13.36
C ASP A 621 8.51 34.10 -14.72
N ASP A 622 9.51 34.86 -15.15
CA ASP A 622 9.45 35.71 -16.34
C ASP A 622 9.83 34.96 -17.63
N PHE A 623 10.31 33.71 -17.53
CA PHE A 623 10.53 32.88 -18.72
C PHE A 623 9.20 32.68 -19.45
N LYS A 624 9.23 32.71 -20.78
CA LYS A 624 8.03 32.48 -21.58
C LYS A 624 8.21 31.30 -22.54
N LEU A 625 7.12 30.56 -22.72
CA LEU A 625 7.01 29.45 -23.65
C LEU A 625 6.04 29.85 -24.75
N GLU A 626 6.53 29.86 -25.99
CA GLU A 626 5.70 30.01 -27.17
C GLU A 626 5.32 28.62 -27.70
N MET A 627 4.03 28.37 -27.83
CA MET A 627 3.49 27.04 -28.14
C MET A 627 2.51 27.12 -29.30
N SER A 628 2.60 26.17 -30.23
CA SER A 628 1.63 25.98 -31.31
C SER A 628 0.91 24.64 -31.17
N GLU A 629 -0.39 24.59 -31.44
CA GLU A 629 -1.16 23.35 -31.31
C GLU A 629 -0.79 22.37 -32.44
N TYR A 630 -0.61 21.09 -32.10
CA TYR A 630 -0.09 20.08 -33.03
C TYR A 630 -0.90 19.93 -34.33
N LYS A 631 -2.22 20.15 -34.29
CA LYS A 631 -3.12 20.06 -35.45
C LYS A 631 -3.13 21.30 -36.34
N ASN A 632 -2.95 22.50 -35.78
CA ASN A 632 -3.05 23.79 -36.48
C ASN A 632 -1.69 24.47 -36.51
N ARG A 633 -0.73 23.86 -37.23
CA ARG A 633 0.65 24.38 -37.34
C ARG A 633 0.76 25.78 -37.97
N ALA A 634 -0.32 26.32 -38.56
CA ALA A 634 -0.23 27.46 -39.46
C ALA A 634 -0.77 28.81 -38.95
N THR A 635 -1.52 28.93 -37.83
CA THR A 635 -2.24 30.22 -37.59
C THR A 635 -2.38 30.74 -36.15
N LYS A 636 -1.98 30.03 -35.08
CA LYS A 636 -2.05 30.61 -33.72
C LYS A 636 -1.00 30.06 -32.77
N THR A 637 0.01 30.87 -32.45
CA THR A 637 0.89 30.60 -31.31
C THR A 637 0.29 31.21 -30.04
N VAL A 638 0.49 30.55 -28.91
CA VAL A 638 0.08 31.06 -27.59
C VAL A 638 1.33 31.16 -26.74
N GLU A 639 1.53 32.34 -26.15
CA GLU A 639 2.64 32.62 -25.25
C GLU A 639 2.15 32.54 -23.80
N TYR A 640 2.87 31.79 -22.97
CA TYR A 640 2.60 31.70 -21.52
C TYR A 640 3.87 31.98 -20.73
N SER A 641 3.74 32.75 -19.65
CA SER A 641 4.79 32.93 -18.65
C SER A 641 4.88 31.70 -17.73
N LEU A 642 6.09 31.33 -17.28
CA LEU A 642 6.28 30.25 -16.30
C LEU A 642 5.57 30.52 -14.96
N SER A 643 5.32 31.79 -14.64
CA SER A 643 4.54 32.18 -13.47
C SER A 643 3.09 31.65 -13.51
N GLU A 644 2.57 31.35 -14.71
CA GLU A 644 1.23 30.84 -14.96
C GLU A 644 1.19 29.32 -15.09
N LEU A 645 2.35 28.64 -15.09
CA LEU A 645 2.47 27.24 -15.45
C LEU A 645 3.00 26.36 -14.32
N ILE A 646 2.56 25.11 -14.35
CA ILE A 646 3.11 23.99 -13.58
C ILE A 646 3.70 23.00 -14.57
N ILE A 647 5.01 22.82 -14.54
CA ILE A 647 5.74 21.97 -15.48
C ILE A 647 6.22 20.72 -14.74
N ARG A 648 5.91 19.55 -15.29
CA ARG A 648 6.31 18.23 -14.80
C ARG A 648 7.25 17.58 -15.81
N PRO A 649 8.56 17.55 -15.52
CA PRO A 649 9.56 16.99 -16.42
C PRO A 649 9.38 15.49 -16.63
N LYS A 650 9.65 15.05 -17.87
CA LYS A 650 9.76 13.67 -18.36
C LYS A 650 8.51 12.79 -18.28
N LYS A 651 7.73 12.90 -17.21
CA LYS A 651 6.65 11.99 -16.84
C LYS A 651 5.32 12.53 -17.32
N ILE A 652 4.77 11.90 -18.35
CA ILE A 652 3.47 12.28 -18.94
C ILE A 652 2.45 11.21 -18.60
N TYR A 653 1.24 11.65 -18.25
CA TYR A 653 0.12 10.76 -18.05
C TYR A 653 -1.19 11.46 -18.36
N PHE A 654 -2.18 10.66 -18.75
CA PHE A 654 -3.56 11.09 -18.91
C PHE A 654 -4.51 9.99 -18.49
N SER A 655 -5.60 10.40 -17.86
CA SER A 655 -6.70 9.54 -17.46
C SER A 655 -7.70 9.45 -18.61
N ILE A 656 -8.23 8.27 -18.86
CA ILE A 656 -9.30 8.09 -19.84
C ILE A 656 -10.62 8.49 -19.19
N SER A 657 -11.19 9.59 -19.69
CA SER A 657 -12.41 10.17 -19.15
C SER A 657 -13.64 9.36 -19.53
N LYS A 658 -14.65 9.38 -18.64
CA LYS A 658 -15.95 8.75 -18.93
C LYS A 658 -16.75 9.57 -19.95
N SER A 659 -16.60 10.88 -19.94
CA SER A 659 -17.26 11.81 -20.87
C SER A 659 -16.62 11.76 -22.26
N SER A 660 -17.41 11.92 -23.31
CA SER A 660 -16.88 12.10 -24.68
C SER A 660 -16.11 13.42 -24.87
N ASN A 661 -16.21 14.36 -23.92
CA ASN A 661 -15.64 15.70 -24.02
C ASN A 661 -14.14 15.73 -24.33
N PHE A 662 -13.35 14.77 -23.84
CA PHE A 662 -11.91 14.68 -24.07
C PHE A 662 -11.52 13.57 -25.06
N ARG A 663 -12.50 12.93 -25.71
CA ARG A 663 -12.24 11.76 -26.55
C ARG A 663 -11.29 12.07 -27.71
N GLU A 664 -11.47 13.23 -28.33
CA GLU A 664 -10.62 13.64 -29.45
C GLU A 664 -9.15 13.80 -29.04
N SER A 665 -8.89 14.47 -27.92
CA SER A 665 -7.54 14.72 -27.42
C SER A 665 -6.88 13.43 -26.91
N GLU A 666 -7.63 12.57 -26.22
CA GLU A 666 -7.19 11.23 -25.82
C GLU A 666 -6.74 10.41 -27.05
N VAL A 667 -7.55 10.38 -28.11
CA VAL A 667 -7.22 9.67 -29.37
C VAL A 667 -6.01 10.28 -30.06
N ASN A 668 -5.86 11.60 -30.05
CA ASN A 668 -4.69 12.28 -30.62
C ASN A 668 -3.40 11.86 -29.90
N ILE A 669 -3.41 11.77 -28.57
CA ILE A 669 -2.26 11.30 -27.77
C ILE A 669 -1.94 9.84 -28.08
N LEU A 670 -2.95 8.97 -28.17
CA LEU A 670 -2.73 7.58 -28.51
C LEU A 670 -2.15 7.40 -29.92
N ASN A 671 -2.62 8.18 -30.90
CA ASN A 671 -2.05 8.23 -32.25
C ASN A 671 -0.60 8.72 -32.24
N TRP A 672 -0.28 9.71 -31.40
CA TRP A 672 1.09 10.18 -31.22
C TRP A 672 2.00 9.09 -30.62
N LEU A 673 1.51 8.36 -29.61
CA LEU A 673 2.23 7.23 -29.00
C LEU A 673 2.45 6.10 -30.00
N LEU A 674 1.46 5.79 -30.83
CA LEU A 674 1.56 4.82 -31.93
C LEU A 674 2.67 5.20 -32.91
N LYS A 675 2.73 6.47 -33.32
CA LYS A 675 3.79 6.97 -34.22
C LYS A 675 5.18 6.92 -33.59
N LYS A 676 5.30 7.29 -32.30
CA LYS A 676 6.59 7.34 -31.59
C LYS A 676 7.06 5.97 -31.07
N LYS A 677 6.19 4.96 -31.04
CA LYS A 677 6.47 3.60 -30.52
C LYS A 677 7.11 3.62 -29.12
N LEU A 678 6.62 4.51 -28.25
CA LEU A 678 7.11 4.63 -26.88
C LEU A 678 6.55 3.54 -25.99
N GLN A 679 7.38 3.04 -25.08
CA GLN A 679 6.93 2.16 -24.03
C GLN A 679 6.02 2.92 -23.07
N SER A 680 4.80 2.41 -22.94
CA SER A 680 3.72 2.97 -22.17
C SER A 680 3.26 1.97 -21.12
N PHE A 681 2.89 2.49 -19.96
CA PHE A 681 2.28 1.77 -18.85
C PHE A 681 0.79 2.09 -18.88
N ILE A 682 -0.02 1.05 -19.08
CA ILE A 682 -1.44 1.16 -19.34
C ILE A 682 -2.15 0.52 -18.15
N TYR A 683 -2.73 1.36 -17.31
CA TYR A 683 -3.51 0.93 -16.15
C TYR A 683 -4.96 0.68 -16.57
N LEU A 684 -5.51 -0.41 -16.07
CA LEU A 684 -6.84 -0.91 -16.40
C LEU A 684 -7.75 -0.91 -15.18
N LYS A 685 -9.04 -0.64 -15.39
CA LYS A 685 -10.11 -0.75 -14.40
C LYS A 685 -10.45 -2.22 -14.11
N LYS A 686 -9.49 -2.96 -13.57
CA LYS A 686 -9.60 -4.39 -13.24
C LYS A 686 -9.15 -4.64 -11.80
N PRO A 687 -9.74 -5.63 -11.11
CA PRO A 687 -9.35 -5.97 -9.74
C PRO A 687 -7.94 -6.57 -9.66
N VAL A 688 -7.54 -7.34 -10.66
CA VAL A 688 -6.20 -7.92 -10.85
C VAL A 688 -5.79 -7.75 -12.32
N ASN A 689 -4.52 -8.01 -12.66
CA ASN A 689 -4.00 -7.79 -14.02
C ASN A 689 -4.28 -6.37 -14.55
N ASN A 690 -4.13 -5.39 -13.66
CA ASN A 690 -4.54 -4.01 -13.88
C ASN A 690 -3.44 -3.14 -14.53
N LEU A 691 -2.30 -3.73 -14.89
CA LEU A 691 -1.20 -3.03 -15.53
C LEU A 691 -0.70 -3.83 -16.73
N GLU A 692 -0.74 -3.19 -17.90
CA GLU A 692 -0.11 -3.69 -19.11
C GLU A 692 1.05 -2.77 -19.51
N ILE A 693 2.19 -3.35 -19.86
CA ILE A 693 3.39 -2.60 -20.24
C ILE A 693 3.75 -2.98 -21.67
N GLY A 694 3.84 -1.99 -22.56
CA GLY A 694 4.04 -2.26 -23.98
C GLY A 694 4.06 -1.02 -24.84
N TYR A 695 3.88 -1.19 -26.15
CA TYR A 695 3.72 -0.10 -27.10
C TYR A 695 2.41 -0.30 -27.89
N ILE A 696 1.78 0.81 -28.25
CA ILE A 696 0.54 0.80 -29.01
C ILE A 696 0.86 0.45 -30.46
N LEU A 697 0.24 -0.60 -30.99
CA LEU A 697 0.35 -1.04 -32.38
C LEU A 697 -0.73 -0.40 -33.27
N GLY A 698 -1.95 -0.29 -32.74
CA GLY A 698 -3.11 0.08 -33.52
C GLY A 698 -4.28 0.46 -32.63
N MET A 699 -5.31 1.06 -33.23
CA MET A 699 -6.56 1.36 -32.56
C MET A 699 -7.71 1.16 -33.54
N LYS A 700 -8.82 0.62 -33.05
CA LYS A 700 -10.10 0.60 -33.75
C LYS A 700 -11.05 1.42 -32.91
N ILE A 701 -11.27 2.68 -33.29
CA ILE A 701 -12.16 3.60 -32.58
C ILE A 701 -13.17 4.09 -33.59
N PHE A 702 -14.44 3.78 -33.37
CA PHE A 702 -15.54 4.18 -34.25
C PHE A 702 -15.94 5.61 -33.92
N SER A 703 -15.24 6.57 -34.54
CA SER A 703 -15.66 7.97 -34.52
C SER A 703 -16.73 8.20 -35.58
N GLN A 704 -18.01 8.09 -35.24
CA GLN A 704 -19.08 8.66 -36.08
C GLN A 704 -19.52 10.03 -35.52
N ASN A 705 -19.47 11.03 -36.42
CA ASN A 705 -19.92 12.42 -36.34
C ASN A 705 -20.40 12.92 -34.97
N ILE A 706 -19.48 13.55 -34.25
CA ILE A 706 -19.76 14.45 -33.13
C ILE A 706 -20.35 15.74 -33.72
N LYS A 707 -21.64 15.73 -34.08
CA LYS A 707 -22.49 16.92 -34.25
C LYS A 707 -23.95 16.45 -34.27
N ASN A 708 -24.68 16.80 -33.20
CA ASN A 708 -26.14 16.72 -33.03
C ASN A 708 -26.74 15.35 -32.63
N SER A 709 -26.77 15.05 -31.32
CA SER A 709 -27.94 14.45 -30.63
C SER A 709 -27.66 14.35 -29.11
N PRO A 710 -28.62 14.67 -28.21
CA PRO A 710 -28.38 14.69 -26.77
C PRO A 710 -28.44 13.29 -26.11
N ILE A 711 -28.77 12.24 -26.86
CA ILE A 711 -29.01 10.91 -26.28
C ILE A 711 -28.37 9.85 -27.18
N TYR A 712 -27.10 9.54 -26.94
CA TYR A 712 -26.47 8.34 -27.51
C TYR A 712 -26.07 7.38 -26.40
N LYS A 713 -26.80 6.25 -26.33
CA LYS A 713 -26.34 5.04 -25.67
C LYS A 713 -25.00 4.66 -26.28
N MET A 714 -23.96 4.66 -25.46
CA MET A 714 -22.64 4.17 -25.82
C MET A 714 -22.75 2.75 -26.39
N ASN A 715 -22.46 2.55 -27.68
CA ASN A 715 -22.07 1.23 -28.17
C ASN A 715 -20.69 0.91 -27.59
N LYS A 716 -20.70 0.36 -26.37
CA LYS A 716 -19.55 0.15 -25.46
C LYS A 716 -18.56 -0.93 -25.92
N GLU A 717 -18.79 -1.63 -27.02
CA GLU A 717 -18.07 -2.89 -27.32
C GLU A 717 -17.11 -2.83 -28.53
N GLY A 718 -17.15 -1.76 -29.33
CA GLY A 718 -16.36 -1.62 -30.56
C GLY A 718 -14.96 -1.02 -30.36
N ASP A 719 -14.82 -0.01 -29.49
CA ASP A 719 -13.58 0.76 -29.37
C ASP A 719 -12.49 -0.02 -28.62
N ARG A 720 -11.36 -0.27 -29.28
CA ARG A 720 -10.25 -1.06 -28.75
C ARG A 720 -8.90 -0.46 -29.12
N ILE A 721 -7.95 -0.55 -28.20
CA ILE A 721 -6.53 -0.34 -28.50
C ILE A 721 -5.84 -1.70 -28.65
N ILE A 722 -4.90 -1.79 -29.57
CA ILE A 722 -4.07 -2.97 -29.80
C ILE A 722 -2.68 -2.61 -29.31
N ILE A 723 -2.16 -3.38 -28.37
CA ILE A 723 -0.83 -3.18 -27.80
C ILE A 723 0.02 -4.41 -28.02
N LYS A 724 1.33 -4.20 -28.14
CA LYS A 724 2.31 -5.28 -28.01
C LYS A 724 3.00 -5.15 -26.67
N ASN A 725 2.78 -6.12 -25.79
CA ASN A 725 3.32 -6.08 -24.44
C ASN A 725 4.83 -6.38 -24.43
N ILE A 726 5.47 -6.20 -23.28
CA ILE A 726 6.90 -6.49 -23.09
C ILE A 726 7.26 -7.98 -23.23
N PHE A 727 6.26 -8.88 -23.16
CA PHE A 727 6.43 -10.32 -23.39
C PHE A 727 6.33 -10.69 -24.88
N GLY A 728 5.95 -9.75 -25.75
CA GLY A 728 5.85 -9.92 -27.20
C GLY A 728 4.44 -10.25 -27.71
N ASN A 729 3.47 -10.39 -26.80
CA ASN A 729 2.09 -10.74 -27.11
C ASN A 729 1.30 -9.51 -27.57
N GLU A 730 0.41 -9.72 -28.53
CA GLU A 730 -0.55 -8.70 -28.98
C GLU A 730 -1.84 -8.81 -28.17
N ILE A 731 -2.20 -7.72 -27.48
CA ILE A 731 -3.35 -7.67 -26.59
C ILE A 731 -4.32 -6.62 -27.09
N GLN A 732 -5.59 -6.99 -27.20
CA GLN A 732 -6.68 -6.05 -27.49
C GLN A 732 -7.34 -5.61 -26.19
N ILE A 733 -7.33 -4.31 -25.91
CA ILE A 733 -7.87 -3.73 -24.70
C ILE A 733 -9.08 -2.85 -25.07
N PRO A 734 -10.28 -3.17 -24.54
CA PRO A 734 -11.44 -2.30 -24.69
C PRO A 734 -11.17 -0.91 -24.10
N TYR A 735 -11.54 0.12 -24.84
CA TYR A 735 -11.26 1.51 -24.47
C TYR A 735 -11.87 1.90 -23.12
N ASN A 736 -13.07 1.39 -22.82
CA ASN A 736 -13.78 1.64 -21.56
C ASN A 736 -13.10 1.04 -20.31
N LYS A 737 -12.22 0.05 -20.49
CA LYS A 737 -11.42 -0.57 -19.43
C LYS A 737 -10.13 0.18 -19.13
N LEU A 738 -9.73 1.13 -19.97
CA LEU A 738 -8.56 1.97 -19.71
C LEU A 738 -8.86 2.96 -18.58
N GLU A 739 -7.90 3.11 -17.67
CA GLU A 739 -7.96 4.07 -16.58
C GLU A 739 -6.96 5.21 -16.80
N LEU A 740 -5.68 4.86 -16.90
CA LEU A 740 -4.58 5.79 -16.93
C LEU A 740 -3.51 5.26 -17.87
N ILE A 741 -2.99 6.12 -18.73
CA ILE A 741 -1.81 5.81 -19.54
C ILE A 741 -0.68 6.71 -19.09
N TYR A 742 0.47 6.11 -18.83
CA TYR A 742 1.68 6.76 -18.39
C TYR A 742 2.84 6.40 -19.33
N PHE A 743 3.67 7.38 -19.66
CA PHE A 743 4.91 7.17 -20.41
C PHE A 743 5.95 8.23 -20.06
N GLU A 744 7.21 7.94 -20.40
CA GLU A 744 8.30 8.90 -20.28
C GLU A 744 8.70 9.45 -21.65
N TYR A 745 9.09 10.72 -21.70
CA TYR A 745 9.57 11.38 -22.91
C TYR A 745 10.56 12.51 -22.56
N ASN A 746 11.50 12.86 -23.44
CA ASN A 746 12.40 14.01 -23.27
C ASN A 746 11.66 15.36 -23.47
N SER A 747 10.64 15.61 -22.67
CA SER A 747 9.83 16.83 -22.69
C SER A 747 9.16 17.01 -21.32
N ALA A 748 8.03 17.74 -21.27
CA ALA A 748 7.25 17.95 -20.07
C ALA A 748 5.75 17.80 -20.29
N MET A 749 5.06 17.42 -19.21
CA MET A 749 3.63 17.68 -19.04
C MET A 749 3.48 19.05 -18.36
N ILE A 750 2.77 19.97 -19.01
CA ILE A 750 2.58 21.35 -18.57
C ILE A 750 1.10 21.53 -18.22
N GLN A 751 0.81 22.25 -17.14
CA GLN A 751 -0.55 22.52 -16.70
C GLN A 751 -0.71 24.00 -16.35
N GLU A 752 -1.79 24.61 -16.82
CA GLU A 752 -2.10 26.01 -16.52
C GLU A 752 -2.56 26.16 -15.06
N LYS A 753 -1.90 27.05 -14.29
CA LYS A 753 -2.18 27.27 -12.87
C LYS A 753 -3.60 27.76 -12.61
N SER A 754 -4.14 28.64 -13.46
CA SER A 754 -5.51 29.17 -13.34
C SER A 754 -6.55 28.03 -13.41
N SER A 755 -6.27 26.99 -14.20
CA SER A 755 -7.13 25.82 -14.38
C SER A 755 -6.98 24.74 -13.29
N THR A 756 -6.08 24.95 -12.32
CA THR A 756 -5.81 23.97 -11.27
C THR A 756 -6.54 24.26 -9.97
N SER A 757 -7.11 23.22 -9.36
CA SER A 757 -7.73 23.35 -8.04
C SER A 757 -6.73 23.89 -7.02
N PHE A 758 -7.20 24.68 -6.05
CA PHE A 758 -6.38 25.17 -4.93
C PHE A 758 -5.62 24.02 -4.24
N SER A 759 -6.31 22.89 -4.08
CA SER A 759 -5.76 21.70 -3.44
C SER A 759 -4.58 21.08 -4.22
N SER A 760 -4.68 21.03 -5.55
CA SER A 760 -3.62 20.57 -6.44
C SER A 760 -2.42 21.52 -6.38
N ARG A 761 -2.66 22.83 -6.39
CA ARG A 761 -1.61 23.85 -6.26
C ARG A 761 -0.84 23.71 -4.94
N LEU A 762 -1.54 23.50 -3.83
CA LEU A 762 -0.92 23.26 -2.53
C LEU A 762 -0.09 21.96 -2.54
N GLY A 763 -0.63 20.89 -3.11
CA GLY A 763 0.09 19.62 -3.30
C GLY A 763 1.37 19.78 -4.12
N TYR A 764 1.33 20.58 -5.19
CA TYR A 764 2.50 20.90 -6.01
C TYR A 764 3.54 21.74 -5.28
N LYS A 765 3.14 22.73 -4.48
CA LYS A 765 4.07 23.49 -3.61
C LYS A 765 4.79 22.58 -2.61
N ILE A 766 4.05 21.65 -1.99
CA ILE A 766 4.61 20.63 -1.10
C ILE A 766 5.59 19.74 -1.88
N LEU A 767 5.18 19.25 -3.06
CA LEU A 767 6.03 18.40 -3.90
C LEU A 767 7.32 19.13 -4.31
N LYS A 768 7.26 20.40 -4.70
CA LYS A 768 8.42 21.25 -5.03
C LYS A 768 9.40 21.32 -3.87
N LYS A 769 8.91 21.55 -2.64
CA LYS A 769 9.75 21.56 -1.42
C LYS A 769 10.40 20.20 -1.15
N PHE A 770 9.70 19.11 -1.44
CA PHE A 770 10.20 17.76 -1.15
C PHE A 770 11.08 17.15 -2.25
N LYS A 771 10.78 17.42 -3.52
CA LYS A 771 11.39 16.88 -4.74
C LYS A 771 11.35 17.95 -5.86
N PRO A 772 12.22 18.98 -5.77
CA PRO A 772 12.22 20.09 -6.72
C PRO A 772 12.63 19.68 -8.15
N ASP A 773 13.26 18.52 -8.31
CA ASP A 773 13.56 17.86 -9.59
C ASP A 773 12.31 17.35 -10.32
N ARG A 774 11.19 17.15 -9.62
CA ARG A 774 9.98 16.56 -10.21
C ARG A 774 8.95 17.57 -10.69
N ILE A 775 9.12 18.84 -10.33
CA ILE A 775 8.16 19.88 -10.63
C ILE A 775 8.84 21.25 -10.69
N ILE A 776 8.58 21.97 -11.76
CA ILE A 776 8.98 23.36 -11.95
C ILE A 776 7.69 24.19 -11.87
N MET A 777 7.63 25.05 -10.87
CA MET A 777 6.48 25.92 -10.59
C MET A 777 7.06 27.10 -9.82
N SER A 778 6.66 28.34 -10.12
CA SER A 778 7.03 29.46 -9.25
C SER A 778 6.40 29.38 -7.87
#